data_AF-A0A4V6WN14-F1
#
_entry.id   AF-A0A4V6WN14-F1
#
_cell.length_a   1.000
_cell.length_b   1.000
_cell.length_c   1.000
_cell.angle_alpha   90.00
_cell.angle_beta   90.00
_cell.angle_gamma   90.00
#
_symmetry.space_group_name_H-M   'P 1'
#
loop_
_entity.id
_entity.type
_entity.pdbx_description
1 polymer ?
#
loop_
_entity_poly.entity_id
_entity_poly.type
_entity_poly.pdbx_seq_one_letter_code
_entity_poly.pdbx_strand_id
1 'polypeptide(L)'
;MKTIQLNSNLYKTTNLNTEFDNINHFVIDDKPFASGGFGEVYLCKSANGKTLKRIQVIKILLNDGTGSDERGFNTIRRFQDEISKYNEKLKDNNEKTLDKVNGLGALPQFSFEGTLNNKRVTGYSANLLESKKWIEFDSFFNEADLDKRKKLKNEFYNLSVNHRLKMAYDLVEAFKHLGNMNFIYADLNPKNFFVNMTEGKLCLIDYEGGAINDNPEIFGKPGDWLAPEIQKQLRSGKSLITVDFNTDTWAVAIGVHFLLFPFHPLFFLKTVGRDEISNYFLKYRYPVIDKTETNFKDPQAYDWYIERLKQLPNGIIKAFDETVNYGYKNPSRRLSYKQWHQAIGSLMTKPIIKRFTSNSSTVLNGKSVELLWDVEDFESINIAGIGYITGKNSISVSPTQSVIYKLTAENAFGKVEQEIRIEVLALPKIKEFRSKQHKIEFSKSTDLKWDIENAEKVELFYDGKSEVLNNRGEKKIEPQKHTHYKIVATSLDGKTKIEQEVTVEVYSRIKIKSFTSNYLFVVASVPVTLNWDIENATEIVLEDNLGNKTDVFNNTEFSEHIKQDTTYRIWCKNELFNETSVKLHITVIQNKYELELLNLVPKFDQIVPDIGKAINLDYEFIPTIDYDIALSLETIDFNLTIDHSDGTISTNIAKKVSKPKNIKSIVDKIKSYIKP
;
A
#
# COMPACT_ATOMS: atom_id res chain seq x y z
N MET A 1 32.52 13.52 -32.03
CA MET A 1 32.39 14.65 -31.08
C MET A 1 33.54 15.61 -31.32
N LYS A 2 33.36 16.90 -31.01
CA LYS A 2 34.39 17.93 -31.19
C LYS A 2 34.79 18.54 -29.86
N THR A 3 36.07 18.85 -29.70
CA THR A 3 36.60 19.51 -28.49
C THR A 3 36.87 20.98 -28.79
N ILE A 4 36.43 21.86 -27.89
CA ILE A 4 36.77 23.28 -27.91
C ILE A 4 37.71 23.56 -26.74
N GLN A 5 38.92 24.01 -27.07
CA GLN A 5 39.90 24.48 -26.08
C GLN A 5 39.67 25.97 -25.83
N LEU A 6 39.59 26.38 -24.56
CA LEU A 6 39.23 27.75 -24.19
C LEU A 6 40.46 28.61 -23.94
N ASN A 7 40.34 29.89 -24.30
CA ASN A 7 41.26 30.91 -23.88
C ASN A 7 40.86 31.37 -22.47
N SER A 8 41.68 31.04 -21.46
CA SER A 8 41.39 31.31 -20.05
C SER A 8 41.14 32.78 -19.75
N ASN A 9 41.74 33.70 -20.51
CA ASN A 9 41.58 35.15 -20.31
C ASN A 9 40.23 35.68 -20.83
N LEU A 10 39.55 34.90 -21.67
CA LEU A 10 38.30 35.28 -22.33
C LEU A 10 37.14 34.34 -21.95
N TYR A 11 37.35 33.49 -20.94
CA TYR A 11 36.28 32.75 -20.27
C TYR A 11 35.59 33.62 -19.22
N LYS A 12 34.27 33.50 -19.09
CA LYS A 12 33.49 34.24 -18.08
C LYS A 12 32.27 33.45 -17.62
N THR A 13 32.13 33.24 -16.32
CA THR A 13 30.98 32.58 -15.69
C THR A 13 30.02 33.60 -15.06
N THR A 14 28.75 33.22 -14.90
CA THR A 14 27.75 33.97 -14.11
C THR A 14 27.70 33.58 -12.64
N ASN A 15 28.47 32.56 -12.23
CA ASN A 15 28.43 31.98 -10.88
C ASN A 15 27.04 31.47 -10.45
N LEU A 16 26.11 31.29 -11.40
CA LEU A 16 24.81 30.65 -11.14
C LEU A 16 24.98 29.16 -10.81
N ASN A 17 26.01 28.52 -11.38
CA ASN A 17 26.40 27.15 -11.09
C ASN A 17 27.93 27.07 -10.95
N THR A 18 28.40 26.69 -9.77
CA THR A 18 29.82 26.60 -9.43
C THR A 18 30.57 25.49 -10.19
N GLU A 19 29.85 24.56 -10.82
CA GLU A 19 30.42 23.57 -11.75
C GLU A 19 31.15 24.24 -12.93
N PHE A 20 30.84 25.51 -13.23
CA PHE A 20 31.40 26.26 -14.34
C PHE A 20 32.44 27.30 -13.93
N ASP A 21 32.90 27.34 -12.68
CA ASP A 21 33.84 28.37 -12.25
C ASP A 21 35.21 28.24 -12.93
N ASN A 22 35.61 27.01 -13.27
CA ASN A 22 36.92 26.70 -13.84
C ASN A 22 36.80 25.70 -15.00
N ILE A 23 36.37 26.16 -16.19
CA ILE A 23 36.35 25.33 -17.41
C ILE A 23 37.52 25.71 -18.31
N ASN A 24 38.30 24.72 -18.74
CA ASN A 24 39.42 24.91 -19.67
C ASN A 24 39.11 24.34 -21.07
N HIS A 25 38.25 23.33 -21.15
CA HIS A 25 37.73 22.79 -22.41
C HIS A 25 36.36 22.13 -22.22
N PHE A 26 35.61 22.01 -23.31
CA PHE A 26 34.39 21.22 -23.35
C PHE A 26 34.26 20.43 -24.65
N VAL A 27 33.44 19.38 -24.61
CA VAL A 27 33.15 18.49 -25.73
C VAL A 27 31.71 18.69 -26.16
N ILE A 28 31.52 18.92 -27.46
CA ILE A 28 30.22 19.10 -28.10
C ILE A 28 29.94 17.99 -29.12
N ASP A 29 28.67 17.85 -29.50
CA ASP A 29 28.26 17.00 -30.62
C ASP A 29 28.92 17.41 -31.95
N ASP A 30 29.00 16.47 -32.90
CA ASP A 30 29.64 16.72 -34.20
C ASP A 30 28.85 17.68 -35.08
N LYS A 31 27.53 17.67 -34.94
CA LYS A 31 26.60 18.50 -35.68
C LYS A 31 25.77 19.34 -34.71
N PRO A 32 25.47 20.60 -35.07
CA PRO A 32 24.51 21.37 -34.31
C PRO A 32 23.13 20.72 -34.43
N PHE A 33 22.34 20.78 -33.35
CA PHE A 33 20.94 20.32 -33.40
C PHE A 33 19.97 21.45 -33.75
N ALA A 34 20.44 22.70 -33.73
CA ALA A 34 19.75 23.87 -34.27
C ALA A 34 20.77 24.87 -34.84
N SER A 35 20.43 25.51 -35.95
CA SER A 35 21.25 26.54 -36.61
C SER A 35 20.36 27.67 -37.12
N GLY A 36 20.83 28.91 -37.02
CA GLY A 36 20.11 30.09 -37.48
C GLY A 36 21.05 31.25 -37.82
N GLY A 37 20.49 32.41 -38.19
CA GLY A 37 21.27 33.58 -38.63
C GLY A 37 22.22 34.18 -37.58
N PHE A 38 22.10 33.77 -36.31
CA PHE A 38 22.90 34.28 -35.20
C PHE A 38 23.83 33.24 -34.57
N GLY A 39 23.85 32.00 -35.07
CA GLY A 39 24.74 30.98 -34.54
C GLY A 39 24.30 29.54 -34.76
N GLU A 40 25.14 28.63 -34.28
CA GLU A 40 24.91 27.19 -34.23
C GLU A 40 24.83 26.73 -32.78
N VAL A 41 23.84 25.90 -32.46
CA VAL A 41 23.60 25.38 -31.12
C VAL A 41 23.96 23.89 -31.07
N TYR A 42 24.91 23.57 -30.19
CA TYR A 42 25.43 22.23 -29.98
C TYR A 42 25.08 21.72 -28.59
N LEU A 43 24.90 20.41 -28.47
CA LEU A 43 24.76 19.78 -27.15
C LEU A 43 26.14 19.63 -26.50
N CYS A 44 26.28 20.10 -25.25
CA CYS A 44 27.48 19.88 -24.45
C CYS A 44 27.45 18.47 -23.84
N LYS A 45 28.48 17.66 -24.12
CA LYS A 45 28.62 16.29 -23.58
C LYS A 45 29.38 16.26 -22.27
N SER A 46 30.44 17.06 -22.18
CA SER A 46 31.30 17.12 -21.00
C SER A 46 32.08 18.43 -20.96
N ALA A 47 32.48 18.83 -19.76
CA ALA A 47 33.44 19.90 -19.53
C ALA A 47 34.59 19.35 -18.67
N ASN A 48 35.84 19.67 -19.01
CA ASN A 48 37.04 19.15 -18.34
C ASN A 48 37.03 17.61 -18.16
N GLY A 49 36.53 16.87 -19.15
CA GLY A 49 36.42 15.41 -19.11
C GLY A 49 35.34 14.85 -18.16
N LYS A 50 34.47 15.68 -17.57
CA LYS A 50 33.40 15.26 -16.67
C LYS A 50 32.02 15.51 -17.27
N THR A 51 31.09 14.58 -17.04
CA THR A 51 29.67 14.77 -17.35
C THR A 51 29.08 15.85 -16.44
N LEU A 52 28.32 16.77 -17.04
CA LEU A 52 27.70 17.88 -16.33
C LEU A 52 26.44 17.42 -15.57
N LYS A 53 26.22 17.95 -14.36
CA LYS A 53 25.00 17.64 -13.59
C LYS A 53 23.73 18.10 -14.30
N ARG A 54 23.78 19.31 -14.88
CA ARG A 54 22.71 19.87 -15.70
C ARG A 54 23.21 20.00 -17.13
N ILE A 55 22.51 19.35 -18.05
CA ILE A 55 22.88 19.34 -19.47
C ILE A 55 22.87 20.77 -20.01
N GLN A 56 23.96 21.14 -20.70
CA GLN A 56 24.13 22.46 -21.31
C GLN A 56 24.04 22.36 -22.83
N VAL A 57 23.63 23.46 -23.44
CA VAL A 57 23.82 23.74 -24.86
C VAL A 57 24.94 24.77 -25.02
N ILE A 58 25.69 24.70 -26.11
CA ILE A 58 26.72 25.65 -26.48
C ILE A 58 26.26 26.36 -27.76
N LYS A 59 26.00 27.66 -27.67
CA LYS A 59 25.72 28.51 -28.82
C LYS A 59 27.02 29.13 -29.30
N ILE A 60 27.46 28.74 -30.50
CA ILE A 60 28.59 29.33 -31.21
C ILE A 60 28.05 30.44 -32.09
N LEU A 61 28.55 31.66 -31.92
CA LEU A 61 28.16 32.82 -32.70
C LEU A 61 28.92 32.79 -34.03
N LEU A 62 28.19 32.89 -35.15
CA LEU A 62 28.77 32.84 -36.48
C LEU A 62 29.00 34.26 -37.02
N ASN A 63 30.19 34.49 -37.57
CA ASN A 63 30.51 35.73 -38.26
C ASN A 63 29.78 35.78 -39.61
N ASP A 64 28.84 36.71 -39.75
CA ASP A 64 28.05 36.97 -40.96
C ASP A 64 28.62 38.10 -41.84
N GLY A 65 29.81 38.61 -41.51
CA GLY A 65 30.45 39.75 -42.18
C GLY A 65 29.97 41.12 -41.70
N THR A 66 29.00 41.18 -40.77
CA THR A 66 28.45 42.44 -40.23
C THR A 66 28.97 42.77 -38.83
N GLY A 67 29.77 41.87 -38.23
CA GLY A 67 30.25 41.97 -36.85
C GLY A 67 29.16 41.74 -35.78
N SER A 68 28.07 41.09 -36.16
CA SER A 68 26.95 40.78 -35.25
C SER A 68 27.35 39.79 -34.15
N ASP A 69 28.23 38.84 -34.47
CA ASP A 69 28.83 37.87 -33.56
C ASP A 69 29.65 38.53 -32.44
N GLU A 70 30.53 39.47 -32.79
CA GLU A 70 31.36 40.17 -31.82
C GLU A 70 30.52 41.09 -30.91
N ARG A 71 29.54 41.80 -31.48
CA ARG A 71 28.59 42.61 -30.69
C ARG A 71 27.78 41.75 -29.74
N GLY A 72 27.19 40.66 -30.23
CA GLY A 72 26.40 39.74 -29.43
C GLY A 72 27.23 39.11 -28.30
N PHE A 73 28.47 38.71 -28.59
CA PHE A 73 29.39 38.19 -27.58
C PHE A 73 29.68 39.23 -26.48
N ASN A 74 29.93 40.47 -26.86
CA ASN A 74 30.16 41.57 -25.91
C ASN A 74 28.91 41.89 -25.07
N THR A 75 27.71 41.88 -25.67
CA THR A 75 26.43 42.02 -24.97
C THR A 75 26.29 40.93 -23.91
N ILE A 76 26.48 39.66 -24.28
CA ILE A 76 26.38 38.54 -23.35
C ILE A 76 27.37 38.70 -22.20
N ARG A 77 28.63 39.04 -22.47
CA ARG A 77 29.63 39.24 -21.42
C ARG A 77 29.24 40.34 -20.43
N ARG A 78 28.73 41.48 -20.92
CA ARG A 78 28.24 42.58 -20.05
C ARG A 78 27.01 42.15 -19.27
N PHE A 79 26.10 41.42 -19.90
CA PHE A 79 24.92 40.89 -19.22
C PHE A 79 25.27 39.90 -18.11
N GLN A 80 26.30 39.07 -18.30
CA GLN A 80 26.79 38.16 -17.26
C GLN A 80 27.33 38.87 -16.01
N ASP A 81 27.84 40.10 -16.13
CA ASP A 81 28.21 40.91 -14.95
C ASP A 81 26.97 41.29 -14.14
N GLU A 82 25.94 41.79 -14.82
CA GLU A 82 24.70 42.19 -14.16
C GLU A 82 23.95 40.99 -13.58
N ILE A 83 23.98 39.81 -14.25
CA ILE A 83 23.45 38.55 -13.71
C ILE A 83 24.13 38.20 -12.39
N SER A 84 25.47 38.16 -12.38
CA SER A 84 26.24 37.78 -11.18
C SER A 84 25.92 38.72 -10.01
N LYS A 85 26.04 40.03 -10.25
CA LYS A 85 25.81 41.09 -9.26
C LYS A 85 24.38 41.09 -8.73
N TYR A 86 23.39 40.95 -9.60
CA TYR A 86 21.99 40.96 -9.18
C TYR A 86 21.61 39.67 -8.45
N ASN A 87 22.12 38.52 -8.86
CA ASN A 87 21.86 37.26 -8.19
C ASN A 87 22.49 37.20 -6.79
N GLU A 88 23.67 37.79 -6.59
CA GLU A 88 24.27 37.97 -5.26
C GLU A 88 23.37 38.85 -4.37
N LYS A 89 22.88 39.98 -4.89
CA LYS A 89 21.92 40.83 -4.16
C LYS A 89 20.65 40.08 -3.77
N LEU A 90 20.12 39.22 -4.64
CA LEU A 90 18.95 38.40 -4.32
C LEU A 90 19.25 37.40 -3.19
N LYS A 91 20.43 36.77 -3.19
CA LYS A 91 20.87 35.87 -2.12
C LYS A 91 20.98 36.60 -0.79
N ASP A 92 21.63 37.77 -0.78
CA ASP A 92 21.84 38.58 0.44
C ASP A 92 20.51 39.03 1.07
N ASN A 93 19.49 39.28 0.23
CA ASN A 93 18.15 39.65 0.66
C ASN A 93 17.25 38.45 1.00
N ASN A 94 17.73 37.21 0.89
CA ASN A 94 16.93 35.99 0.99
C ASN A 94 15.72 35.97 0.04
N GLU A 95 15.89 36.52 -1.16
CA GLU A 95 14.90 36.54 -2.24
C GLU A 95 15.07 35.33 -3.18
N LYS A 96 14.06 35.07 -4.03
CA LYS A 96 14.11 34.04 -5.08
C LYS A 96 15.26 34.34 -6.04
N THR A 97 16.28 33.48 -6.04
CA THR A 97 17.46 33.57 -6.90
C THR A 97 17.14 33.29 -8.37
N LEU A 98 17.96 33.80 -9.30
CA LEU A 98 17.67 33.75 -10.74
C LEU A 98 17.57 32.34 -11.30
N ASP A 99 18.31 31.37 -10.74
CA ASP A 99 18.24 29.96 -11.11
C ASP A 99 16.88 29.30 -10.82
N LYS A 100 16.07 29.92 -9.96
CA LYS A 100 14.71 29.50 -9.59
C LYS A 100 13.61 30.24 -10.35
N VAL A 101 13.95 31.22 -11.20
CA VAL A 101 13.00 31.96 -12.02
C VAL A 101 12.79 31.21 -13.34
N ASN A 102 11.61 30.63 -13.55
CA ASN A 102 11.30 29.79 -14.72
C ASN A 102 11.63 30.49 -16.04
N GLY A 103 11.16 31.74 -16.18
CA GLY A 103 11.38 32.57 -17.36
C GLY A 103 12.85 32.87 -17.68
N LEU A 104 13.76 32.64 -16.72
CA LEU A 104 15.21 32.85 -16.84
C LEU A 104 15.99 31.54 -16.77
N GLY A 105 15.32 30.39 -16.92
CA GLY A 105 15.93 29.07 -16.82
C GLY A 105 17.05 28.81 -17.84
N ALA A 106 17.11 29.56 -18.94
CA ALA A 106 18.11 29.48 -19.99
C ALA A 106 19.03 30.72 -20.06
N LEU A 107 19.23 31.42 -18.94
CA LEU A 107 20.26 32.47 -18.86
C LEU A 107 21.65 31.93 -19.24
N PRO A 108 22.51 32.76 -19.85
CA PRO A 108 23.89 32.39 -20.15
C PRO A 108 24.62 31.91 -18.89
N GLN A 109 25.18 30.70 -18.89
CA GLN A 109 25.90 30.16 -17.74
C GLN A 109 27.36 30.61 -17.76
N PHE A 110 28.03 30.41 -18.90
CA PHE A 110 29.36 30.95 -19.18
C PHE A 110 29.47 31.43 -20.63
N SER A 111 30.40 32.35 -20.91
CA SER A 111 30.83 32.73 -22.25
C SER A 111 32.30 32.42 -22.46
N PHE A 112 32.69 32.21 -23.70
CA PHE A 112 34.05 31.79 -24.05
C PHE A 112 34.50 32.32 -25.40
N GLU A 113 35.82 32.50 -25.51
CA GLU A 113 36.54 32.39 -26.77
C GLU A 113 37.37 31.10 -26.73
N GLY A 114 37.40 30.36 -27.83
CA GLY A 114 38.18 29.13 -27.93
C GLY A 114 38.54 28.77 -29.36
N THR A 115 39.11 27.59 -29.51
CA THR A 115 39.55 27.05 -30.81
C THR A 115 38.80 25.76 -31.13
N LEU A 116 38.17 25.72 -32.30
CA LEU A 116 37.52 24.55 -32.88
C LEU A 116 38.12 24.28 -34.27
N ASN A 117 38.74 23.11 -34.49
CA ASN A 117 39.40 22.76 -35.75
C ASN A 117 40.39 23.85 -36.25
N ASN A 118 41.22 24.37 -35.34
CA ASN A 118 42.15 25.48 -35.58
C ASN A 118 41.51 26.82 -36.00
N LYS A 119 40.18 26.95 -35.88
CA LYS A 119 39.47 28.22 -36.08
C LYS A 119 39.03 28.79 -34.74
N ARG A 120 39.21 30.10 -34.59
CA ARG A 120 38.67 30.85 -33.45
C ARG A 120 37.14 30.79 -33.48
N VAL A 121 36.54 30.52 -32.32
CA VAL A 121 35.10 30.52 -32.10
C VAL A 121 34.77 31.27 -30.82
N THR A 122 33.69 32.04 -30.83
CA THR A 122 33.14 32.71 -29.65
C THR A 122 31.72 32.22 -29.41
N GLY A 123 31.30 32.22 -28.16
CA GLY A 123 29.99 31.70 -27.81
C GLY A 123 29.68 31.73 -26.34
N TYR A 124 28.52 31.17 -26.00
CA TYR A 124 28.07 31.02 -24.63
C TYR A 124 27.30 29.72 -24.42
N SER A 125 27.15 29.33 -23.16
CA SER A 125 26.37 28.17 -22.76
C SER A 125 25.04 28.57 -22.11
N ALA A 126 24.05 27.70 -22.20
CA ALA A 126 22.78 27.82 -21.49
C ALA A 126 22.25 26.44 -21.11
N ASN A 127 21.34 26.38 -20.14
CA ASN A 127 20.70 25.11 -19.77
C ASN A 127 19.87 24.57 -20.94
N LEU A 128 19.94 23.26 -21.19
CA LEU A 128 19.10 22.61 -22.20
C LEU A 128 17.62 22.67 -21.79
N LEU A 129 16.78 23.15 -22.71
CA LEU A 129 15.33 23.01 -22.66
C LEU A 129 14.93 21.77 -23.48
N GLU A 130 14.66 20.65 -22.80
CA GLU A 130 14.40 19.36 -23.45
C GLU A 130 13.16 19.40 -24.36
N SER A 131 13.32 19.03 -25.64
CA SER A 131 12.27 19.11 -26.67
C SER A 131 11.04 18.22 -26.42
N LYS A 132 11.14 17.23 -25.53
CA LYS A 132 9.99 16.43 -25.09
C LYS A 132 9.02 17.22 -24.20
N LYS A 133 9.50 18.28 -23.55
CA LYS A 133 8.75 19.10 -22.58
C LYS A 133 8.55 20.53 -23.06
N TRP A 134 9.53 21.07 -23.76
CA TRP A 134 9.59 22.48 -24.16
C TRP A 134 9.35 22.60 -25.67
N ILE A 135 8.46 23.52 -26.04
CA ILE A 135 8.08 23.83 -27.42
C ILE A 135 8.41 25.29 -27.70
N GLU A 136 9.13 25.58 -28.78
CA GLU A 136 9.38 26.96 -29.23
C GLU A 136 8.06 27.62 -29.61
N PHE A 137 7.78 28.81 -29.06
CA PHE A 137 6.46 29.43 -29.23
C PHE A 137 6.18 29.83 -30.69
N ASP A 138 7.19 30.12 -31.50
CA ASP A 138 7.05 30.38 -32.94
C ASP A 138 6.41 29.19 -33.69
N SER A 139 6.62 27.95 -33.22
CA SER A 139 6.08 26.74 -33.86
C SER A 139 4.56 26.73 -33.93
N PHE A 140 3.85 27.42 -33.02
CA PHE A 140 2.39 27.54 -33.07
C PHE A 140 1.88 28.35 -34.27
N PHE A 141 2.76 29.15 -34.89
CA PHE A 141 2.42 30.04 -36.00
C PHE A 141 3.16 29.68 -37.28
N ASN A 142 4.38 29.13 -37.17
CA ASN A 142 5.32 28.99 -38.28
C ASN A 142 5.86 27.56 -38.49
N GLU A 143 5.34 26.54 -37.80
CA GLU A 143 5.67 25.13 -38.09
C GLU A 143 5.36 24.76 -39.54
N ALA A 144 6.35 24.26 -40.29
CA ALA A 144 6.24 24.04 -41.73
C ALA A 144 5.11 23.05 -42.10
N ASP A 145 4.92 22.02 -41.28
CA ASP A 145 3.80 21.09 -41.41
C ASP A 145 2.49 21.75 -40.92
N LEU A 146 1.55 21.95 -41.84
CA LEU A 146 0.29 22.64 -41.56
C LEU A 146 -0.61 21.89 -40.56
N ASP A 147 -0.62 20.55 -40.60
CA ASP A 147 -1.46 19.75 -39.71
C ASP A 147 -0.86 19.71 -38.31
N LYS A 148 0.46 19.57 -38.22
CA LYS A 148 1.20 19.70 -36.97
C LYS A 148 1.02 21.10 -36.37
N ARG A 149 1.10 22.16 -37.17
CA ARG A 149 0.87 23.55 -36.73
C ARG A 149 -0.54 23.74 -36.16
N LYS A 150 -1.56 23.28 -36.89
CA LYS A 150 -2.97 23.35 -36.43
C LYS A 150 -3.16 22.57 -35.13
N LYS A 151 -2.61 21.37 -35.02
CA LYS A 151 -2.67 20.54 -33.82
C LYS A 151 -2.02 21.24 -32.63
N LEU A 152 -0.78 21.69 -32.76
CA LEU A 152 -0.06 22.42 -31.71
C LEU A 152 -0.83 23.66 -31.25
N LYS A 153 -1.32 24.45 -32.21
CA LYS A 153 -2.09 25.67 -31.93
C LYS A 153 -3.39 25.32 -31.16
N ASN A 154 -4.13 24.31 -31.60
CA ASN A 154 -5.35 23.88 -30.92
C ASN A 154 -5.06 23.35 -29.51
N GLU A 155 -4.02 22.53 -29.35
CA GLU A 155 -3.59 22.02 -28.04
C GLU A 155 -3.28 23.17 -27.08
N PHE A 156 -2.49 24.16 -27.52
CA PHE A 156 -2.12 25.30 -26.68
C PHE A 156 -3.32 26.18 -26.31
N TYR A 157 -4.12 26.65 -27.28
CA TYR A 157 -5.22 27.59 -26.99
C TYR A 157 -6.46 26.95 -26.35
N ASN A 158 -6.54 25.61 -26.31
CA ASN A 158 -7.52 24.88 -25.52
C ASN A 158 -7.09 24.69 -24.05
N LEU A 159 -5.83 25.00 -23.69
CA LEU A 159 -5.43 25.09 -22.28
C LEU A 159 -6.26 26.17 -21.58
N SER A 160 -6.55 25.93 -20.30
CA SER A 160 -7.30 26.89 -19.50
C SER A 160 -6.62 28.26 -19.49
N VAL A 161 -7.42 29.32 -19.37
CA VAL A 161 -6.91 30.70 -19.33
C VAL A 161 -5.91 30.87 -18.18
N ASN A 162 -6.19 30.28 -17.01
CA ASN A 162 -5.28 30.32 -15.85
C ASN A 162 -3.93 29.67 -16.17
N HIS A 163 -3.93 28.54 -16.88
CA HIS A 163 -2.70 27.86 -17.25
C HIS A 163 -1.84 28.69 -18.22
N ARG A 164 -2.48 29.42 -19.14
CA ARG A 164 -1.79 30.35 -20.04
C ARG A 164 -1.35 31.63 -19.34
N LEU A 165 -2.11 32.10 -18.34
CA LEU A 165 -1.71 33.21 -17.48
C LEU A 165 -0.50 32.86 -16.59
N LYS A 166 -0.29 31.59 -16.20
CA LYS A 166 0.95 31.16 -15.51
C LYS A 166 2.18 31.35 -16.41
N MET A 167 2.09 30.96 -17.68
CA MET A 167 3.16 31.22 -18.65
C MET A 167 3.37 32.72 -18.90
N ALA A 168 2.29 33.50 -18.92
CA ALA A 168 2.38 34.97 -18.99
C ALA A 168 3.02 35.58 -17.75
N TYR A 169 2.79 34.99 -16.56
CA TYR A 169 3.45 35.38 -15.32
C TYR A 169 4.96 35.15 -15.40
N ASP A 170 5.41 33.97 -15.87
CA ASP A 170 6.82 33.67 -16.07
C ASP A 170 7.50 34.66 -17.03
N LEU A 171 6.82 35.06 -18.11
CA LEU A 171 7.31 36.08 -19.05
C LEU A 171 7.54 37.41 -18.33
N VAL A 172 6.53 37.92 -17.62
CA VAL A 172 6.63 39.25 -16.97
C VAL A 172 7.53 39.22 -15.74
N GLU A 173 7.66 38.09 -15.04
CA GLU A 173 8.63 37.87 -13.97
C GLU A 173 10.05 37.94 -14.52
N ALA A 174 10.33 37.27 -15.63
CA ALA A 174 11.63 37.36 -16.28
C ALA A 174 11.97 38.81 -16.68
N PHE A 175 11.07 39.50 -17.37
CA PHE A 175 11.29 40.90 -17.75
C PHE A 175 11.45 41.84 -16.55
N LYS A 176 10.74 41.62 -15.45
CA LYS A 176 10.94 42.35 -14.19
C LYS A 176 12.39 42.21 -13.70
N HIS A 177 12.94 40.99 -13.72
CA HIS A 177 14.33 40.76 -13.34
C HIS A 177 15.33 41.31 -14.37
N LEU A 178 15.06 41.19 -15.68
CA LEU A 178 15.87 41.81 -16.74
C LEU A 178 15.96 43.34 -16.57
N GLY A 179 14.83 44.00 -16.30
CA GLY A 179 14.80 45.43 -16.00
C GLY A 179 15.62 45.80 -14.76
N ASN A 180 15.58 44.99 -13.70
CA ASN A 180 16.42 45.20 -12.51
C ASN A 180 17.93 45.00 -12.77
N MET A 181 18.29 44.28 -13.84
CA MET A 181 19.65 44.10 -14.35
C MET A 181 20.02 45.15 -15.41
N ASN A 182 19.18 46.16 -15.62
CA ASN A 182 19.30 47.17 -16.68
C ASN A 182 19.47 46.58 -18.09
N PHE A 183 18.86 45.42 -18.35
CA PHE A 183 18.91 44.74 -19.63
C PHE A 183 17.64 45.03 -20.44
N ILE A 184 17.83 45.57 -21.65
CA ILE A 184 16.78 45.76 -22.64
C ILE A 184 16.88 44.60 -23.64
N TYR A 185 15.78 43.85 -23.78
CA TYR A 185 15.71 42.67 -24.63
C TYR A 185 15.63 43.05 -26.12
N ALA A 186 14.85 44.10 -26.43
CA ALA A 186 14.79 44.83 -27.69
C ALA A 186 14.29 44.08 -28.95
N ASP A 187 14.23 42.75 -28.92
CA ASP A 187 13.75 41.92 -30.05
C ASP A 187 12.76 40.83 -29.60
N LEU A 188 11.93 41.09 -28.58
CA LEU A 188 10.99 40.07 -28.09
C LEU A 188 9.96 39.72 -29.18
N ASN A 189 9.97 38.47 -29.60
CA ASN A 189 9.03 37.88 -30.56
C ASN A 189 8.80 36.38 -30.26
N PRO A 190 7.92 35.66 -31.00
CA PRO A 190 7.62 34.26 -30.74
C PRO A 190 8.81 33.28 -30.74
N LYS A 191 9.95 33.62 -31.37
CA LYS A 191 11.14 32.75 -31.42
C LYS A 191 11.98 32.81 -30.15
N ASN A 192 11.75 33.82 -29.32
CA ASN A 192 12.60 34.15 -28.18
C ASN A 192 12.28 33.38 -26.90
N PHE A 193 11.29 32.49 -26.92
CA PHE A 193 10.96 31.68 -25.75
C PHE A 193 10.35 30.34 -26.10
N PHE A 194 10.50 29.44 -25.14
CA PHE A 194 9.86 28.14 -25.14
C PHE A 194 8.76 28.10 -24.08
N VAL A 195 7.74 27.29 -24.33
CA VAL A 195 6.67 26.98 -23.38
C VAL A 195 6.66 25.49 -23.04
N ASN A 196 6.31 25.18 -21.80
CA ASN A 196 6.00 23.83 -21.33
C ASN A 196 4.51 23.75 -21.05
N MET A 197 3.75 23.16 -21.97
CA MET A 197 2.29 23.08 -21.90
C MET A 197 1.79 22.22 -20.74
N THR A 198 2.57 21.24 -20.29
CA THR A 198 2.18 20.35 -19.18
C THR A 198 2.33 21.05 -17.84
N GLU A 199 3.48 21.70 -17.63
CA GLU A 199 3.81 22.34 -16.35
C GLU A 199 3.33 23.79 -16.27
N GLY A 200 2.90 24.40 -17.39
CA GLY A 200 2.44 25.79 -17.44
C GLY A 200 3.58 26.80 -17.30
N LYS A 201 4.76 26.48 -17.82
CA LYS A 201 5.99 27.29 -17.68
C LYS A 201 6.44 27.93 -18.98
N LEU A 202 7.15 29.05 -18.88
CA LEU A 202 7.80 29.75 -19.99
C LEU A 202 9.28 29.99 -19.68
N CYS A 203 10.14 29.97 -20.69
CA CYS A 203 11.57 30.27 -20.56
C CYS A 203 12.08 31.11 -21.74
N LEU A 204 12.70 32.26 -21.48
CA LEU A 204 13.33 33.13 -22.47
C LEU A 204 14.70 32.59 -22.90
N ILE A 205 15.03 32.78 -24.18
CA ILE A 205 16.33 32.46 -24.80
C ILE A 205 16.88 33.68 -25.54
N ASP A 206 17.98 33.52 -26.31
CA ASP A 206 18.47 34.49 -27.31
C ASP A 206 18.67 35.94 -26.79
N TYR A 207 19.52 36.09 -25.78
CA TYR A 207 19.83 37.38 -25.15
C TYR A 207 20.87 38.21 -25.91
N GLU A 208 21.54 37.66 -26.94
CA GLU A 208 22.64 38.35 -27.62
C GLU A 208 22.20 39.56 -28.45
N GLY A 209 20.91 39.66 -28.80
CA GLY A 209 20.33 40.81 -29.51
C GLY A 209 20.00 42.00 -28.63
N GLY A 210 20.08 41.84 -27.30
CA GLY A 210 19.74 42.89 -26.34
C GLY A 210 20.89 43.87 -26.05
N ALA A 211 20.72 44.65 -24.99
CA ALA A 211 21.69 45.66 -24.59
C ALA A 211 21.64 46.01 -23.09
N ILE A 212 22.75 46.52 -22.56
CA ILE A 212 22.92 46.94 -21.16
C ILE A 212 23.14 48.46 -21.14
N ASN A 213 22.19 49.23 -20.57
CA ASN A 213 22.14 50.70 -20.37
C ASN A 213 20.84 51.35 -20.89
N ASP A 214 20.60 52.62 -20.53
CA ASP A 214 19.43 53.38 -20.98
C ASP A 214 19.67 54.00 -22.37
N ASN A 215 18.87 53.59 -23.36
CA ASN A 215 18.85 54.08 -24.75
C ASN A 215 19.97 53.62 -25.70
N PRO A 216 20.25 52.31 -25.81
CA PRO A 216 21.19 51.78 -26.79
C PRO A 216 20.67 51.91 -28.23
N GLU A 217 21.60 52.02 -29.19
CA GLU A 217 21.32 51.85 -30.61
C GLU A 217 21.60 50.40 -31.02
N ILE A 218 20.60 49.74 -31.62
CA ILE A 218 20.70 48.34 -32.09
C ILE A 218 20.20 48.19 -33.53
N PHE A 219 20.49 47.07 -34.18
CA PHE A 219 19.93 46.78 -35.50
C PHE A 219 18.50 46.24 -35.38
N GLY A 220 17.55 46.90 -36.05
CA GLY A 220 16.13 46.51 -36.01
C GLY A 220 15.66 45.74 -37.24
N LYS A 221 14.65 44.89 -37.06
CA LYS A 221 13.94 44.17 -38.14
C LYS A 221 12.43 44.38 -38.02
N PRO A 222 11.67 44.50 -39.13
CA PRO A 222 10.21 44.57 -39.08
C PRO A 222 9.59 43.34 -38.40
N GLY A 223 8.52 43.53 -37.62
CA GLY A 223 7.78 42.45 -36.95
C GLY A 223 6.51 42.94 -36.26
N ASP A 224 5.59 42.01 -35.99
CA ASP A 224 4.24 42.30 -35.47
C ASP A 224 4.23 42.77 -34.00
N TRP A 225 5.31 42.51 -33.25
CA TRP A 225 5.42 42.86 -31.83
C TRP A 225 6.19 44.17 -31.61
N LEU A 226 6.66 44.83 -32.68
CA LEU A 226 7.43 46.05 -32.59
C LEU A 226 6.62 47.21 -32.00
N ALA A 227 7.26 47.94 -31.09
CA ALA A 227 6.69 49.17 -30.54
C ALA A 227 6.48 50.24 -31.64
N PRO A 228 5.43 51.08 -31.52
CA PRO A 228 5.07 52.08 -32.54
C PRO A 228 6.20 53.04 -32.92
N GLU A 229 7.02 53.46 -31.94
CA GLU A 229 8.17 54.32 -32.12
C GLU A 229 9.30 53.63 -32.90
N ILE A 230 9.47 52.32 -32.76
CA ILE A 230 10.47 51.55 -33.51
C ILE A 230 10.02 51.38 -34.96
N GLN A 231 8.73 51.09 -35.20
CA GLN A 231 8.17 51.06 -36.54
C GLN A 231 8.37 52.40 -37.27
N LYS A 232 8.26 53.53 -36.56
CA LYS A 232 8.55 54.86 -37.10
C LYS A 232 10.01 55.04 -37.47
N GLN A 233 10.95 54.58 -36.63
CA GLN A 233 12.38 54.66 -36.90
C GLN A 233 12.78 53.84 -38.14
N LEU A 234 12.34 52.59 -38.25
CA LEU A 234 12.66 51.72 -39.40
C LEU A 234 12.15 52.28 -40.73
N ARG A 235 10.95 52.90 -40.74
CA ARG A 235 10.42 53.57 -41.94
C ARG A 235 11.23 54.79 -42.39
N SER A 236 12.01 55.40 -41.50
CA SER A 236 12.89 56.51 -41.88
C SER A 236 14.16 56.07 -42.62
N GLY A 237 14.31 54.77 -42.90
CA GLY A 237 15.48 54.21 -43.59
C GLY A 237 16.69 53.98 -42.68
N LYS A 238 16.53 54.16 -41.36
CA LYS A 238 17.59 53.88 -40.39
C LYS A 238 17.70 52.37 -40.12
N SER A 239 18.90 51.82 -40.30
CA SER A 239 19.24 50.44 -39.90
C SER A 239 19.49 50.30 -38.40
N LEU A 240 20.05 51.35 -37.79
CA LEU A 240 20.21 51.48 -36.33
C LEU A 240 19.00 52.19 -35.72
N ILE A 241 18.37 51.54 -34.75
CA ILE A 241 17.22 52.03 -33.99
C ILE A 241 17.61 52.25 -32.54
N THR A 242 17.10 53.32 -31.94
CA THR A 242 17.22 53.56 -30.50
C THR A 242 16.07 52.84 -29.79
N VAL A 243 16.41 52.02 -28.79
CA VAL A 243 15.46 51.26 -27.96
C VAL A 243 15.61 51.62 -26.50
N ASP A 244 14.55 51.48 -25.71
CA ASP A 244 14.53 51.73 -24.26
C ASP A 244 13.69 50.66 -23.54
N PHE A 245 13.56 50.72 -22.21
CA PHE A 245 12.67 49.81 -21.49
C PHE A 245 11.20 49.94 -21.93
N ASN A 246 10.74 51.12 -22.32
CA ASN A 246 9.37 51.29 -22.77
C ASN A 246 9.11 50.56 -24.09
N THR A 247 10.13 50.42 -24.94
CA THR A 247 10.09 49.63 -26.17
C THR A 247 9.70 48.18 -25.86
N ASP A 248 10.37 47.57 -24.90
CA ASP A 248 10.09 46.20 -24.44
C ASP A 248 8.72 46.09 -23.76
N THR A 249 8.27 47.09 -22.98
CA THR A 249 6.95 47.00 -22.32
C THR A 249 5.80 46.83 -23.31
N TRP A 250 5.93 47.38 -24.53
CA TRP A 250 4.97 47.11 -25.60
C TRP A 250 5.04 45.66 -26.05
N ALA A 251 6.23 45.18 -26.42
CA ALA A 251 6.41 43.81 -26.90
C ALA A 251 6.00 42.78 -25.84
N VAL A 252 6.25 43.03 -24.55
CA VAL A 252 5.80 42.19 -23.43
C VAL A 252 4.28 42.14 -23.37
N ALA A 253 3.58 43.28 -23.50
CA ALA A 253 2.13 43.30 -23.52
C ALA A 253 1.57 42.53 -24.74
N ILE A 254 2.20 42.67 -25.92
CA ILE A 254 1.84 41.88 -27.09
C ILE A 254 2.10 40.39 -26.83
N GLY A 255 3.22 40.02 -26.20
CA GLY A 255 3.54 38.64 -25.84
C GLY A 255 2.54 38.03 -24.86
N VAL A 256 2.15 38.77 -23.82
CA VAL A 256 1.06 38.37 -22.91
C VAL A 256 -0.24 38.18 -23.69
N HIS A 257 -0.56 39.08 -24.63
CA HIS A 257 -1.74 38.93 -25.49
C HIS A 257 -1.65 37.67 -26.35
N PHE A 258 -0.51 37.37 -26.96
CA PHE A 258 -0.29 36.17 -27.76
C PHE A 258 -0.39 34.88 -26.93
N LEU A 259 0.01 34.88 -25.67
CA LEU A 259 -0.22 33.74 -24.78
C LEU A 259 -1.73 33.52 -24.50
N LEU A 260 -2.54 34.59 -24.54
CA LEU A 260 -3.98 34.54 -24.31
C LEU A 260 -4.81 34.38 -25.60
N PHE A 261 -4.31 34.82 -26.74
CA PHE A 261 -5.02 34.86 -28.01
C PHE A 261 -4.05 34.64 -29.18
N PRO A 262 -4.46 33.94 -30.25
CA PRO A 262 -3.55 33.52 -31.32
C PRO A 262 -3.20 34.61 -32.35
N PHE A 263 -3.25 35.89 -31.98
CA PHE A 263 -3.12 37.02 -32.90
C PHE A 263 -2.83 38.32 -32.15
N HIS A 264 -2.40 39.36 -32.87
CA HIS A 264 -2.16 40.71 -32.34
C HIS A 264 -3.45 41.35 -31.77
N PRO A 265 -3.43 42.19 -30.71
CA PRO A 265 -4.63 42.83 -30.14
C PRO A 265 -5.45 43.68 -31.12
N LEU A 266 -4.80 44.20 -32.18
CA LEU A 266 -5.42 44.95 -33.26
C LEU A 266 -5.59 44.13 -34.56
N PHE A 267 -5.67 42.80 -34.46
CA PHE A 267 -5.80 41.89 -35.62
C PHE A 267 -7.03 42.20 -36.50
N PHE A 268 -8.06 42.83 -35.94
CA PHE A 268 -9.29 43.20 -36.65
C PHE A 268 -9.10 44.37 -37.61
N LEU A 269 -7.92 44.99 -37.67
CA LEU A 269 -7.55 45.95 -38.71
C LEU A 269 -7.01 45.22 -39.94
N LYS A 270 -7.31 45.71 -41.15
CA LYS A 270 -6.86 45.09 -42.41
C LYS A 270 -5.36 44.83 -42.41
N THR A 271 -4.60 45.84 -42.01
CA THR A 271 -3.15 45.79 -41.82
C THR A 271 -2.82 46.27 -40.42
N VAL A 272 -1.93 45.56 -39.72
CA VAL A 272 -1.36 46.01 -38.43
C VAL A 272 -0.19 46.95 -38.74
N GLY A 273 -0.49 48.02 -39.48
CA GLY A 273 0.47 49.02 -39.93
C GLY A 273 0.32 50.32 -39.15
N ARG A 274 1.40 51.10 -39.10
CA ARG A 274 1.42 52.38 -38.37
C ARG A 274 0.28 53.31 -38.76
N ASP A 275 -0.02 53.44 -40.05
CA ASP A 275 -1.00 54.43 -40.55
C ASP A 275 -2.43 53.97 -40.25
N GLU A 276 -2.72 52.69 -40.46
CA GLU A 276 -4.00 52.05 -40.13
C GLU A 276 -4.31 52.13 -38.63
N ILE A 277 -3.31 51.83 -37.78
CA ILE A 277 -3.46 51.90 -36.32
C ILE A 277 -3.58 53.37 -35.87
N SER A 278 -2.81 54.28 -36.46
CA SER A 278 -2.91 55.72 -36.14
C SER A 278 -4.31 56.25 -36.48
N ASN A 279 -4.84 55.91 -37.66
CA ASN A 279 -6.19 56.29 -38.09
C ASN A 279 -7.27 55.68 -37.19
N TYR A 280 -7.10 54.42 -36.77
CA TYR A 280 -7.97 53.77 -35.82
C TYR A 280 -8.07 54.58 -34.50
N PHE A 281 -6.93 54.94 -33.91
CA PHE A 281 -6.89 55.71 -32.66
C PHE A 281 -7.30 57.20 -32.79
N LEU A 282 -7.64 57.69 -33.99
CA LEU A 282 -8.31 58.99 -34.16
C LEU A 282 -9.81 58.90 -33.90
N LYS A 283 -10.42 57.73 -34.12
CA LYS A 283 -11.87 57.53 -34.07
C LYS A 283 -12.32 56.64 -32.91
N TYR A 284 -11.50 55.66 -32.56
CA TYR A 284 -11.88 54.55 -31.68
C TYR A 284 -10.84 54.31 -30.59
N ARG A 285 -11.21 53.42 -29.66
CA ARG A 285 -10.35 52.92 -28.60
C ARG A 285 -10.42 51.40 -28.59
N TYR A 286 -9.28 50.75 -28.47
CA TYR A 286 -9.18 49.30 -28.32
C TYR A 286 -10.07 48.82 -27.16
N PRO A 287 -10.83 47.73 -27.34
CA PRO A 287 -10.93 46.90 -28.56
C PRO A 287 -12.09 47.32 -29.50
N VAL A 288 -12.76 48.46 -29.26
CA VAL A 288 -14.00 48.87 -29.94
C VAL A 288 -13.71 49.34 -31.37
N ILE A 289 -14.53 48.92 -32.33
CA ILE A 289 -14.53 49.43 -33.71
C ILE A 289 -15.93 49.27 -34.32
N ASP A 290 -16.33 50.17 -35.21
CA ASP A 290 -17.52 49.96 -36.06
C ASP A 290 -17.18 48.94 -37.16
N LYS A 291 -17.97 47.86 -37.25
CA LYS A 291 -17.77 46.77 -38.22
C LYS A 291 -17.97 47.21 -39.67
N THR A 292 -18.55 48.40 -39.91
CA THR A 292 -18.71 48.99 -41.24
C THR A 292 -17.48 49.75 -41.71
N GLU A 293 -16.49 50.00 -40.84
CA GLU A 293 -15.25 50.69 -41.21
C GLU A 293 -14.51 49.94 -42.32
N THR A 294 -14.02 50.69 -43.30
CA THR A 294 -13.28 50.12 -44.43
C THR A 294 -11.99 49.43 -44.00
N ASN A 295 -11.45 49.77 -42.82
CA ASN A 295 -10.25 49.16 -42.25
C ASN A 295 -10.56 47.96 -41.34
N PHE A 296 -11.83 47.58 -41.11
CA PHE A 296 -12.19 46.41 -40.32
C PHE A 296 -12.07 45.11 -41.14
N LYS A 297 -11.67 44.02 -40.49
CA LYS A 297 -11.70 42.66 -41.05
C LYS A 297 -12.11 41.63 -40.01
N ASP A 298 -12.54 40.48 -40.51
CA ASP A 298 -12.85 39.27 -39.74
C ASP A 298 -13.86 39.49 -38.59
N PRO A 299 -15.15 39.76 -38.93
CA PRO A 299 -16.19 39.98 -37.94
C PRO A 299 -16.38 38.81 -36.96
N GLN A 300 -16.21 37.57 -37.44
CA GLN A 300 -16.42 36.37 -36.64
C GLN A 300 -15.32 36.20 -35.58
N ALA A 301 -14.05 36.34 -35.97
CA ALA A 301 -12.96 36.29 -35.01
C ALA A 301 -13.01 37.47 -34.03
N TYR A 302 -13.46 38.66 -34.48
CA TYR A 302 -13.70 39.80 -33.59
C TYR A 302 -14.75 39.51 -32.53
N ASP A 303 -15.91 38.97 -32.89
CA ASP A 303 -16.96 38.65 -31.92
C ASP A 303 -16.50 37.58 -30.91
N TRP A 304 -15.87 36.52 -31.42
CA TRP A 304 -15.23 35.48 -30.60
C TRP A 304 -14.22 36.06 -29.61
N TYR A 305 -13.45 37.04 -30.06
CA TYR A 305 -12.42 37.72 -29.29
C TYR A 305 -13.03 38.59 -28.19
N ILE A 306 -14.01 39.43 -28.52
CA ILE A 306 -14.68 40.32 -27.55
C ILE A 306 -15.35 39.52 -26.44
N GLU A 307 -16.01 38.41 -26.76
CA GLU A 307 -16.63 37.53 -25.76
C GLU A 307 -15.60 36.98 -24.76
N ARG A 308 -14.44 36.51 -25.24
CA ARG A 308 -13.39 35.96 -24.39
C ARG A 308 -12.61 37.03 -23.63
N LEU A 309 -12.37 38.18 -24.26
CA LEU A 309 -11.72 39.31 -23.62
C LEU A 309 -12.53 39.77 -22.40
N LYS A 310 -13.87 39.79 -22.48
CA LYS A 310 -14.78 40.10 -21.35
C LYS A 310 -14.73 39.09 -20.21
N GLN A 311 -14.28 37.86 -20.46
CA GLN A 311 -14.12 36.82 -19.44
C GLN A 311 -12.77 36.90 -18.72
N LEU A 312 -11.82 37.71 -19.22
CA LEU A 312 -10.56 37.91 -18.53
C LEU A 312 -10.76 38.73 -17.24
N PRO A 313 -9.91 38.53 -16.22
CA PRO A 313 -9.96 39.35 -15.02
C PRO A 313 -9.76 40.83 -15.32
N ASN A 314 -10.51 41.69 -14.61
CA ASN A 314 -10.51 43.14 -14.83
C ASN A 314 -9.11 43.79 -14.81
N GLY A 315 -8.20 43.27 -13.98
CA GLY A 315 -6.82 43.76 -13.94
C GLY A 315 -6.08 43.59 -15.26
N ILE A 316 -6.31 42.49 -15.98
CA ILE A 316 -5.70 42.19 -17.29
C ILE A 316 -6.34 43.06 -18.38
N ILE A 317 -7.66 43.22 -18.34
CA ILE A 317 -8.37 44.10 -19.30
C ILE A 317 -7.85 45.53 -19.16
N LYS A 318 -7.72 46.03 -17.92
CA LYS A 318 -7.18 47.38 -17.66
C LYS A 318 -5.71 47.51 -18.09
N ALA A 319 -4.91 46.46 -17.88
CA ALA A 319 -3.51 46.43 -18.34
C ALA A 319 -3.40 46.57 -19.87
N PHE A 320 -4.26 45.89 -20.63
CA PHE A 320 -4.35 46.05 -22.07
C PHE A 320 -4.90 47.42 -22.48
N ASP A 321 -5.94 47.93 -21.82
CA ASP A 321 -6.47 49.27 -22.09
C ASP A 321 -5.39 50.35 -21.93
N GLU A 322 -4.68 50.36 -20.80
CA GLU A 322 -3.62 51.34 -20.54
C GLU A 322 -2.50 51.26 -21.60
N THR A 323 -2.01 50.05 -21.87
CA THR A 323 -0.88 49.85 -22.79
C THR A 323 -1.25 50.11 -24.25
N VAL A 324 -2.39 49.60 -24.71
CA VAL A 324 -2.79 49.69 -26.12
C VAL A 324 -3.40 51.06 -26.44
N ASN A 325 -4.27 51.62 -25.59
CA ASN A 325 -4.94 52.88 -25.90
C ASN A 325 -4.08 54.11 -25.58
N TYR A 326 -3.45 54.15 -24.40
CA TYR A 326 -2.66 55.31 -23.97
C TYR A 326 -1.18 55.13 -24.30
N GLY A 327 -0.67 53.90 -24.14
CA GLY A 327 0.72 53.55 -24.40
C GLY A 327 1.15 53.56 -25.87
N TYR A 328 0.22 53.50 -26.83
CA TYR A 328 0.55 53.54 -28.26
C TYR A 328 1.24 54.86 -28.66
N LYS A 329 0.68 56.01 -28.26
CA LYS A 329 1.25 57.34 -28.56
C LYS A 329 2.23 57.82 -27.49
N ASN A 330 2.12 57.32 -26.26
CA ASN A 330 2.96 57.75 -25.15
C ASN A 330 3.57 56.53 -24.44
N PRO A 331 4.83 56.16 -24.76
CA PRO A 331 5.49 54.99 -24.16
C PRO A 331 5.46 54.96 -22.63
N SER A 332 5.54 56.12 -21.96
CA SER A 332 5.49 56.21 -20.48
C SER A 332 4.15 55.82 -19.85
N ARG A 333 3.08 55.70 -20.64
CA ARG A 333 1.75 55.23 -20.19
C ARG A 333 1.59 53.72 -20.25
N ARG A 334 2.55 53.01 -20.84
CA ARG A 334 2.54 51.54 -20.88
C ARG A 334 2.74 51.00 -19.47
N LEU A 335 2.14 49.85 -19.18
CA LEU A 335 2.44 49.19 -17.92
C LEU A 335 3.90 48.72 -17.91
N SER A 336 4.60 49.04 -16.84
CA SER A 336 5.93 48.48 -16.55
C SER A 336 5.87 46.98 -16.30
N TYR A 337 7.02 46.30 -16.37
CA TYR A 337 7.13 44.87 -16.04
C TYR A 337 6.59 44.56 -14.64
N LYS A 338 6.86 45.43 -13.67
CA LYS A 338 6.37 45.28 -12.30
C LYS A 338 4.85 45.37 -12.22
N GLN A 339 4.23 46.29 -12.95
CA GLN A 339 2.77 46.43 -12.99
C GLN A 339 2.11 45.24 -13.67
N TRP A 340 2.67 44.74 -14.78
CA TRP A 340 2.21 43.51 -15.42
C TRP A 340 2.35 42.30 -14.50
N HIS A 341 3.50 42.15 -13.84
CA HIS A 341 3.74 41.10 -12.84
C HIS A 341 2.74 41.17 -11.69
N GLN A 342 2.41 42.36 -11.19
CA GLN A 342 1.39 42.52 -10.17
C GLN A 342 -0.01 42.21 -10.69
N ALA A 343 -0.37 42.68 -11.89
CA ALA A 343 -1.68 42.45 -12.49
C ALA A 343 -1.94 40.95 -12.69
N ILE A 344 -0.99 40.21 -13.27
CA ILE A 344 -1.11 38.76 -13.47
C ILE A 344 -0.94 38.02 -12.13
N GLY A 345 0.05 38.38 -11.33
CA GLY A 345 0.35 37.72 -10.05
C GLY A 345 -0.80 37.82 -9.03
N SER A 346 -1.58 38.91 -9.06
CA SER A 346 -2.76 39.05 -8.19
C SER A 346 -3.87 38.04 -8.49
N LEU A 347 -3.85 37.41 -9.67
CA LEU A 347 -4.77 36.36 -10.07
C LEU A 347 -4.31 34.97 -9.63
N MET A 348 -3.03 34.85 -9.29
CA MET A 348 -2.41 33.57 -8.99
C MET A 348 -2.53 33.33 -7.49
N THR A 349 -3.35 32.34 -7.13
CA THR A 349 -3.56 31.95 -5.73
C THR A 349 -2.69 30.77 -5.36
N LYS A 350 -2.55 30.55 -4.05
CA LYS A 350 -2.04 29.28 -3.51
C LYS A 350 -2.86 28.10 -4.07
N PRO A 351 -2.30 26.88 -4.09
CA PRO A 351 -3.04 25.70 -4.54
C PRO A 351 -4.32 25.52 -3.73
N ILE A 352 -5.30 24.83 -4.29
CA ILE A 352 -6.57 24.55 -3.63
C ILE A 352 -6.67 23.05 -3.39
N ILE A 353 -6.64 22.62 -2.12
CA ILE A 353 -6.97 21.23 -1.76
C ILE A 353 -8.49 21.14 -1.70
N LYS A 354 -9.12 20.61 -2.75
CA LYS A 354 -10.57 20.34 -2.76
C LYS A 354 -10.92 19.19 -1.83
N ARG A 355 -10.04 18.18 -1.77
CA ARG A 355 -10.24 16.98 -0.97
C ARG A 355 -8.89 16.37 -0.58
N PHE A 356 -8.80 15.94 0.67
CA PHE A 356 -7.81 14.97 1.13
C PHE A 356 -8.48 14.06 2.17
N THR A 357 -8.65 12.79 1.81
CA THR A 357 -9.49 11.82 2.54
C THR A 357 -8.86 10.44 2.54
N SER A 358 -9.43 9.52 3.31
CA SER A 358 -9.10 8.10 3.31
C SER A 358 -10.36 7.28 3.07
N ASN A 359 -10.23 6.07 2.51
CA ASN A 359 -11.34 5.12 2.42
C ASN A 359 -11.75 4.53 3.79
N SER A 360 -10.90 4.65 4.82
CA SER A 360 -11.21 4.29 6.21
C SER A 360 -10.45 5.15 7.22
N SER A 361 -11.08 5.57 8.31
CA SER A 361 -10.42 6.29 9.42
C SER A 361 -9.72 5.35 10.40
N THR A 362 -10.01 4.06 10.34
CA THR A 362 -9.47 3.00 11.21
C THR A 362 -8.96 1.82 10.38
N VAL A 363 -7.87 1.19 10.78
CA VAL A 363 -7.31 0.03 10.08
C VAL A 363 -6.64 -0.92 11.08
N LEU A 364 -6.71 -2.23 10.86
CA LEU A 364 -5.94 -3.17 11.68
C LEU A 364 -4.45 -3.06 11.36
N ASN A 365 -3.62 -3.32 12.36
CA ASN A 365 -2.17 -3.29 12.23
C ASN A 365 -1.69 -4.11 11.01
N GLY A 366 -0.96 -3.44 10.12
CA GLY A 366 -0.39 -4.04 8.91
C GLY A 366 -1.37 -4.22 7.75
N LYS A 367 -2.65 -3.85 7.90
CA LYS A 367 -3.61 -3.78 6.78
C LYS A 367 -3.48 -2.44 6.06
N SER A 368 -3.86 -2.45 4.78
CA SER A 368 -3.76 -1.27 3.91
C SER A 368 -4.99 -0.37 3.99
N VAL A 369 -4.77 0.92 3.88
CA VAL A 369 -5.79 1.97 3.71
C VAL A 369 -5.43 2.81 2.47
N GLU A 370 -6.42 3.31 1.74
CA GLU A 370 -6.20 4.15 0.56
C GLU A 370 -6.41 5.63 0.94
N LEU A 371 -5.38 6.45 0.71
CA LEU A 371 -5.47 7.91 0.80
C LEU A 371 -5.81 8.47 -0.58
N LEU A 372 -6.76 9.41 -0.65
CA LEU A 372 -7.24 10.02 -1.88
C LEU A 372 -7.23 11.55 -1.77
N TRP A 373 -6.84 12.24 -2.85
CA TRP A 373 -6.85 13.70 -2.90
C TRP A 373 -7.36 14.25 -4.23
N ASP A 374 -7.81 15.49 -4.19
CA ASP A 374 -8.09 16.32 -5.36
C ASP A 374 -7.55 17.72 -5.06
N VAL A 375 -6.60 18.17 -5.87
CA VAL A 375 -5.86 19.41 -5.66
C VAL A 375 -5.81 20.15 -6.99
N GLU A 376 -6.10 21.44 -6.98
CA GLU A 376 -6.00 22.33 -8.13
C GLU A 376 -4.81 23.27 -8.01
N ASP A 377 -4.31 23.71 -9.17
CA ASP A 377 -3.28 24.74 -9.31
C ASP A 377 -1.99 24.50 -8.51
N PHE A 378 -1.60 23.24 -8.34
CA PHE A 378 -0.35 22.85 -7.70
C PHE A 378 0.77 22.57 -8.72
N GLU A 379 2.02 22.79 -8.32
CA GLU A 379 3.22 22.32 -9.02
C GLU A 379 3.78 21.06 -8.38
N SER A 380 3.66 20.93 -7.06
CA SER A 380 4.08 19.73 -6.33
C SER A 380 3.11 19.37 -5.21
N ILE A 381 2.99 18.06 -4.96
CA ILE A 381 2.30 17.50 -3.79
C ILE A 381 3.32 16.67 -3.03
N ASN A 382 3.38 16.83 -1.71
CA ASN A 382 4.16 16.01 -0.80
C ASN A 382 3.29 15.53 0.35
N ILE A 383 3.31 14.24 0.66
CA ILE A 383 2.66 13.70 1.86
C ILE A 383 3.74 13.36 2.88
N ALA A 384 3.67 13.94 4.08
CA ALA A 384 4.65 13.69 5.13
C ALA A 384 4.77 12.17 5.44
N GLY A 385 5.99 11.65 5.48
CA GLY A 385 6.28 10.22 5.64
C GLY A 385 6.21 9.38 4.36
N ILE A 386 5.70 9.92 3.25
CA ILE A 386 5.65 9.25 1.94
C ILE A 386 6.60 9.93 0.94
N GLY A 387 6.59 11.27 0.88
CA GLY A 387 7.38 12.07 -0.06
C GLY A 387 6.54 12.73 -1.17
N TYR A 388 7.23 13.17 -2.22
CA TYR A 388 6.63 13.83 -3.38
C TYR A 388 5.84 12.86 -4.25
N ILE A 389 4.64 13.28 -4.69
CA ILE A 389 3.74 12.50 -5.52
C ILE A 389 3.57 13.15 -6.89
N THR A 390 3.69 12.37 -7.95
CA THR A 390 3.52 12.80 -9.34
C THR A 390 2.51 11.93 -10.08
N GLY A 391 1.60 12.56 -10.83
CA GLY A 391 0.65 11.87 -11.73
C GLY A 391 -0.36 10.94 -11.05
N LYS A 392 -0.57 11.07 -9.73
CA LYS A 392 -1.49 10.24 -8.95
C LYS A 392 -2.41 11.12 -8.10
N ASN A 393 -3.61 10.61 -7.84
CA ASN A 393 -4.60 11.18 -6.94
C ASN A 393 -5.00 10.23 -5.79
N SER A 394 -4.37 9.05 -5.71
CA SER A 394 -4.48 8.13 -4.58
C SER A 394 -3.18 7.35 -4.33
N ILE A 395 -3.06 6.82 -3.11
CA ILE A 395 -1.99 5.91 -2.69
C ILE A 395 -2.46 4.95 -1.60
N SER A 396 -2.03 3.68 -1.69
CA SER A 396 -2.26 2.69 -0.64
C SER A 396 -1.10 2.67 0.34
N VAL A 397 -1.41 2.71 1.64
CA VAL A 397 -0.44 2.72 2.75
C VAL A 397 -0.85 1.70 3.82
N SER A 398 0.12 1.07 4.49
CA SER A 398 -0.13 0.06 5.53
C SER A 398 0.49 0.48 6.87
N PRO A 399 -0.14 1.39 7.62
CA PRO A 399 0.42 1.88 8.87
C PRO A 399 0.44 0.78 9.95
N THR A 400 1.50 0.76 10.77
CA THR A 400 1.65 -0.15 11.91
C THR A 400 1.37 0.51 13.26
N GLN A 401 1.25 1.84 13.26
CA GLN A 401 0.87 2.69 14.40
C GLN A 401 -0.03 3.81 13.89
N SER A 402 -0.90 4.32 14.78
CA SER A 402 -1.77 5.46 14.47
C SER A 402 -0.94 6.66 13.98
N VAL A 403 -1.33 7.23 12.84
CA VAL A 403 -0.51 8.22 12.12
C VAL A 403 -1.38 9.35 11.58
N ILE A 404 -0.81 10.55 11.53
CA ILE A 404 -1.38 11.70 10.85
C ILE A 404 -0.66 11.85 9.51
N TYR A 405 -1.39 11.71 8.42
CA TYR A 405 -0.88 12.04 7.10
C TYR A 405 -1.15 13.51 6.83
N LYS A 406 -0.09 14.26 6.47
CA LYS A 406 -0.18 15.66 6.09
C LYS A 406 0.13 15.82 4.62
N LEU A 407 -0.87 16.19 3.82
CA LEU A 407 -0.70 16.58 2.43
C LEU A 407 -0.30 18.05 2.37
N THR A 408 0.81 18.31 1.71
CA THR A 408 1.30 19.64 1.34
C THR A 408 1.14 19.79 -0.17
N ALA A 409 0.42 20.80 -0.61
CA ALA A 409 0.41 21.22 -2.01
C ALA A 409 1.09 22.58 -2.14
N GLU A 410 1.95 22.73 -3.13
CA GLU A 410 2.74 23.95 -3.35
C GLU A 410 2.75 24.34 -4.84
N ASN A 411 2.70 25.64 -5.09
CA ASN A 411 3.01 26.28 -6.37
C ASN A 411 3.89 27.52 -6.12
N ALA A 412 4.32 28.20 -7.19
CA ALA A 412 5.12 29.43 -7.09
C ALA A 412 4.50 30.56 -6.23
N PHE A 413 3.21 30.49 -5.90
CA PHE A 413 2.44 31.51 -5.17
C PHE A 413 2.17 31.12 -3.71
N GLY A 414 2.54 29.91 -3.32
CA GLY A 414 2.61 29.49 -1.94
C GLY A 414 2.16 28.06 -1.72
N LYS A 415 1.92 27.77 -0.45
CA LYS A 415 1.69 26.42 0.04
C LYS A 415 0.41 26.34 0.86
N VAL A 416 -0.30 25.23 0.71
CA VAL A 416 -1.45 24.83 1.52
C VAL A 416 -1.23 23.43 2.08
N GLU A 417 -1.80 23.16 3.25
CA GLU A 417 -1.68 21.87 3.92
C GLU A 417 -3.06 21.38 4.38
N GLN A 418 -3.26 20.06 4.35
CA GLN A 418 -4.42 19.40 4.96
C GLN A 418 -3.98 18.09 5.62
N GLU A 419 -4.60 17.74 6.74
CA GLU A 419 -4.27 16.55 7.52
C GLU A 419 -5.45 15.59 7.60
N ILE A 420 -5.13 14.30 7.65
CA ILE A 420 -6.05 13.22 8.01
C ILE A 420 -5.38 12.30 9.02
N ARG A 421 -6.17 11.76 9.96
CA ARG A 421 -5.71 10.83 10.99
C ARG A 421 -6.21 9.43 10.66
N ILE A 422 -5.30 8.45 10.70
CA ILE A 422 -5.61 7.03 10.61
C ILE A 422 -5.29 6.37 11.94
N GLU A 423 -6.30 5.77 12.57
CA GLU A 423 -6.13 5.00 13.79
C GLU A 423 -5.82 3.54 13.47
N VAL A 424 -4.73 3.01 14.06
CA VAL A 424 -4.33 1.61 13.89
C VAL A 424 -4.77 0.80 15.09
N LEU A 425 -5.67 -0.15 14.85
CA LEU A 425 -6.18 -1.08 15.84
C LEU A 425 -5.26 -2.32 15.92
N ALA A 426 -4.97 -2.75 17.13
CA ALA A 426 -4.15 -3.95 17.35
C ALA A 426 -4.90 -5.22 16.90
N LEU A 427 -4.16 -6.20 16.39
CA LEU A 427 -4.70 -7.54 16.13
C LEU A 427 -4.97 -8.27 17.45
N PRO A 428 -6.01 -9.12 17.51
CA PRO A 428 -6.31 -9.92 18.68
C PRO A 428 -5.16 -10.92 18.90
N LYS A 429 -4.91 -11.28 20.15
CA LYS A 429 -3.86 -12.23 20.51
C LYS A 429 -4.36 -13.19 21.57
N ILE A 430 -4.47 -14.47 21.22
CA ILE A 430 -4.73 -15.54 22.19
C ILE A 430 -3.39 -15.83 22.90
N LYS A 431 -3.24 -15.37 24.14
CA LYS A 431 -2.08 -15.67 24.99
C LYS A 431 -2.16 -17.06 25.58
N GLU A 432 -3.37 -17.49 25.91
CA GLU A 432 -3.65 -18.74 26.59
C GLU A 432 -5.02 -19.25 26.15
N PHE A 433 -5.09 -20.52 25.79
CA PHE A 433 -6.32 -21.30 25.75
C PHE A 433 -5.94 -22.77 25.97
N ARG A 434 -6.27 -23.29 27.16
CA ARG A 434 -5.98 -24.68 27.52
C ARG A 434 -7.03 -25.26 28.48
N SER A 435 -7.10 -26.57 28.54
CA SER A 435 -7.69 -27.28 29.67
C SER A 435 -6.63 -27.58 30.74
N LYS A 436 -7.01 -27.51 32.01
CA LYS A 436 -6.16 -27.92 33.13
C LYS A 436 -5.85 -29.41 33.10
N GLN A 437 -6.80 -30.24 32.69
CA GLN A 437 -6.62 -31.67 32.43
C GLN A 437 -7.22 -32.01 31.06
N HIS A 438 -6.40 -32.55 30.16
CA HIS A 438 -6.83 -32.93 28.81
C HIS A 438 -7.51 -34.31 28.77
N LYS A 439 -7.29 -35.15 29.80
CA LYS A 439 -7.95 -36.44 30.00
C LYS A 439 -8.60 -36.45 31.37
N ILE A 440 -9.88 -36.81 31.43
CA ILE A 440 -10.64 -36.88 32.68
C ILE A 440 -11.46 -38.17 32.76
N GLU A 441 -11.79 -38.57 33.99
CA GLU A 441 -12.74 -39.64 34.24
C GLU A 441 -14.17 -39.18 33.91
N PHE A 442 -15.01 -40.10 33.42
CA PHE A 442 -16.43 -39.85 33.19
C PHE A 442 -17.10 -39.24 34.42
N SER A 443 -17.98 -38.26 34.21
CA SER A 443 -18.63 -37.45 35.27
C SER A 443 -17.69 -36.59 36.14
N LYS A 444 -16.40 -36.48 35.81
CA LYS A 444 -15.52 -35.48 36.42
C LYS A 444 -15.50 -34.19 35.62
N SER A 445 -14.94 -33.15 36.24
CA SER A 445 -14.81 -31.83 35.67
C SER A 445 -13.35 -31.45 35.45
N THR A 446 -13.10 -30.56 34.50
CA THR A 446 -11.82 -29.83 34.39
C THR A 446 -12.08 -28.35 34.15
N ASP A 447 -11.06 -27.52 34.31
CA ASP A 447 -11.15 -26.09 34.06
C ASP A 447 -10.57 -25.75 32.69
N LEU A 448 -11.32 -25.02 31.86
CA LEU A 448 -10.79 -24.29 30.71
C LEU A 448 -10.30 -22.93 31.17
N LYS A 449 -9.11 -22.54 30.75
CA LYS A 449 -8.54 -21.23 31.05
C LYS A 449 -8.13 -20.52 29.78
N TRP A 450 -8.45 -19.23 29.70
CA TRP A 450 -8.12 -18.40 28.55
C TRP A 450 -7.67 -16.99 28.95
N ASP A 451 -6.83 -16.42 28.08
CA ASP A 451 -6.37 -15.04 28.14
C ASP A 451 -6.19 -14.52 26.72
N ILE A 452 -6.98 -13.52 26.35
CA ILE A 452 -7.04 -12.96 25.00
C ILE A 452 -6.94 -11.44 25.10
N GLU A 453 -6.04 -10.86 24.31
CA GLU A 453 -5.86 -9.41 24.21
C GLU A 453 -6.43 -8.87 22.91
N ASN A 454 -6.81 -7.58 22.91
CA ASN A 454 -7.25 -6.82 21.73
C ASN A 454 -8.41 -7.47 20.94
N ALA A 455 -9.27 -8.22 21.65
CA ALA A 455 -10.51 -8.77 21.10
C ALA A 455 -11.69 -7.88 21.50
N GLU A 456 -12.55 -7.58 20.54
CA GLU A 456 -13.86 -6.95 20.77
C GLU A 456 -14.86 -7.97 21.32
N LYS A 457 -14.79 -9.21 20.80
CA LYS A 457 -15.69 -10.30 21.16
C LYS A 457 -14.93 -11.62 21.23
N VAL A 458 -15.17 -12.41 22.28
CA VAL A 458 -14.65 -13.78 22.43
C VAL A 458 -15.83 -14.74 22.50
N GLU A 459 -15.78 -15.81 21.71
CA GLU A 459 -16.82 -16.84 21.65
C GLU A 459 -16.21 -18.23 21.83
N LEU A 460 -16.82 -19.05 22.68
CA LEU A 460 -16.47 -20.46 22.86
C LEU A 460 -17.51 -21.34 22.18
N PHE A 461 -17.05 -22.22 21.29
CA PHE A 461 -17.87 -23.19 20.57
C PHE A 461 -17.54 -24.60 21.03
N TYR A 462 -18.57 -25.39 21.35
CA TYR A 462 -18.43 -26.79 21.76
C TYR A 462 -19.77 -27.51 21.63
N ASP A 463 -19.77 -28.77 21.20
CA ASP A 463 -20.99 -29.62 21.08
C ASP A 463 -22.18 -28.93 20.38
N GLY A 464 -21.91 -28.14 19.32
CA GLY A 464 -22.92 -27.39 18.58
C GLY A 464 -23.49 -26.16 19.29
N LYS A 465 -22.98 -25.82 20.47
CA LYS A 465 -23.32 -24.63 21.25
C LYS A 465 -22.28 -23.52 21.04
N SER A 466 -22.69 -22.29 21.30
CA SER A 466 -21.81 -21.12 21.34
C SER A 466 -22.10 -20.26 22.56
N GLU A 467 -21.07 -19.68 23.16
CA GLU A 467 -21.17 -18.81 24.33
C GLU A 467 -20.23 -17.62 24.18
N VAL A 468 -20.68 -16.42 24.55
CA VAL A 468 -19.83 -15.22 24.60
C VAL A 468 -19.11 -15.18 25.94
N LEU A 469 -17.78 -15.01 25.90
CA LEU A 469 -16.91 -14.96 27.07
C LEU A 469 -16.29 -13.57 27.25
N ASN A 470 -15.81 -13.30 28.46
CA ASN A 470 -14.90 -12.19 28.71
C ASN A 470 -13.51 -12.49 28.12
N ASN A 471 -12.67 -11.46 27.95
CA ASN A 471 -11.33 -11.59 27.36
C ASN A 471 -10.36 -12.46 28.18
N ARG A 472 -10.56 -12.59 29.49
CA ARG A 472 -9.75 -13.43 30.37
C ARG A 472 -10.67 -14.13 31.37
N GLY A 473 -10.43 -15.41 31.61
CA GLY A 473 -11.27 -16.17 32.53
C GLY A 473 -10.89 -17.62 32.68
N GLU A 474 -11.63 -18.28 33.56
CA GLU A 474 -11.58 -19.71 33.80
C GLU A 474 -13.01 -20.23 33.91
N LYS A 475 -13.28 -21.39 33.31
CA LYS A 475 -14.59 -22.02 33.30
C LYS A 475 -14.45 -23.51 33.59
N LYS A 476 -15.11 -23.95 34.66
CA LYS A 476 -15.30 -25.35 34.96
C LYS A 476 -16.24 -25.99 33.92
N ILE A 477 -15.81 -27.08 33.32
CA ILE A 477 -16.54 -27.87 32.32
C ILE A 477 -16.66 -29.33 32.76
N GLU A 478 -17.75 -29.97 32.39
CA GLU A 478 -18.08 -31.37 32.74
C GLU A 478 -18.54 -32.15 31.48
N PRO A 479 -17.65 -32.34 30.48
CA PRO A 479 -18.01 -33.04 29.26
C PRO A 479 -18.35 -34.50 29.56
N GLN A 480 -19.40 -35.02 28.90
CA GLN A 480 -19.87 -36.41 29.07
C GLN A 480 -19.26 -37.38 28.05
N LYS A 481 -18.54 -36.85 27.06
CA LYS A 481 -17.85 -37.57 26.00
C LYS A 481 -16.62 -36.75 25.59
N HIS A 482 -15.77 -37.27 24.72
CA HIS A 482 -14.71 -36.47 24.11
C HIS A 482 -15.32 -35.22 23.46
N THR A 483 -14.94 -34.04 23.94
CA THR A 483 -15.50 -32.76 23.49
C THR A 483 -14.37 -31.86 22.99
N HIS A 484 -14.59 -31.27 21.81
CA HIS A 484 -13.73 -30.27 21.21
C HIS A 484 -14.24 -28.89 21.57
N TYR A 485 -13.36 -28.07 22.13
CA TYR A 485 -13.63 -26.68 22.49
C TYR A 485 -12.84 -25.77 21.57
N LYS A 486 -13.53 -24.85 20.90
CA LYS A 486 -12.93 -23.86 20.02
C LYS A 486 -13.20 -22.46 20.52
N ILE A 487 -12.17 -21.69 20.83
CA ILE A 487 -12.30 -20.28 21.16
C ILE A 487 -12.04 -19.43 19.91
N VAL A 488 -12.91 -18.46 19.65
CA VAL A 488 -12.82 -17.54 18.51
C VAL A 488 -12.80 -16.11 19.06
N ALA A 489 -11.74 -15.38 18.75
CA ALA A 489 -11.61 -13.97 19.09
C ALA A 489 -11.83 -13.11 17.84
N THR A 490 -12.83 -12.23 17.89
CA THR A 490 -13.08 -11.20 16.87
C THR A 490 -12.32 -9.94 17.23
N SER A 491 -11.59 -9.39 16.27
CA SER A 491 -10.79 -8.17 16.46
C SER A 491 -11.67 -6.93 16.61
N LEU A 492 -11.03 -5.81 16.96
CA LEU A 492 -11.65 -4.49 17.10
C LEU A 492 -12.26 -3.92 15.80
N ASP A 493 -12.08 -4.57 14.65
CA ASP A 493 -12.76 -4.22 13.38
C ASP A 493 -14.12 -4.92 13.20
N GLY A 494 -14.54 -5.75 14.16
CA GLY A 494 -15.77 -6.55 14.12
C GLY A 494 -15.81 -7.67 13.07
N LYS A 495 -14.74 -7.89 12.29
CA LYS A 495 -14.73 -8.80 11.12
C LYS A 495 -13.63 -9.85 11.19
N THR A 496 -12.40 -9.43 11.49
CA THR A 496 -11.23 -10.31 11.50
C THR A 496 -11.29 -11.22 12.71
N LYS A 497 -11.08 -12.53 12.51
CA LYS A 497 -11.16 -13.54 13.57
C LYS A 497 -9.86 -14.35 13.65
N ILE A 498 -9.49 -14.73 14.86
CA ILE A 498 -8.50 -15.76 15.15
C ILE A 498 -9.13 -16.83 16.03
N GLU A 499 -8.66 -18.06 15.95
CA GLU A 499 -9.21 -19.17 16.71
C GLU A 499 -8.14 -20.12 17.22
N GLN A 500 -8.45 -20.83 18.31
CA GLN A 500 -7.63 -21.88 18.87
C GLN A 500 -8.53 -22.98 19.44
N GLU A 501 -8.05 -24.22 19.43
CA GLU A 501 -8.79 -25.40 19.87
C GLU A 501 -8.10 -26.14 21.01
N VAL A 502 -8.91 -26.80 21.83
CA VAL A 502 -8.52 -27.70 22.91
C VAL A 502 -9.50 -28.87 22.92
N THR A 503 -8.98 -30.09 23.02
CA THR A 503 -9.80 -31.29 23.19
C THR A 503 -9.71 -31.78 24.63
N VAL A 504 -10.86 -32.10 25.22
CA VAL A 504 -10.95 -32.78 26.52
C VAL A 504 -11.51 -34.17 26.29
N GLU A 505 -10.72 -35.17 26.64
CA GLU A 505 -11.02 -36.58 26.47
C GLU A 505 -11.62 -37.16 27.76
N VAL A 506 -12.68 -37.95 27.63
CA VAL A 506 -13.45 -38.49 28.76
C VAL A 506 -13.41 -40.01 28.72
N TYR A 507 -12.92 -40.63 29.79
CA TYR A 507 -12.77 -42.07 29.91
C TYR A 507 -13.61 -42.64 31.04
N SER A 508 -14.39 -43.68 30.75
CA SER A 508 -15.10 -44.47 31.76
C SER A 508 -14.16 -45.46 32.44
N ARG A 509 -14.42 -45.80 33.70
CA ARG A 509 -13.71 -46.90 34.37
C ARG A 509 -13.95 -48.22 33.65
N ILE A 510 -12.90 -49.05 33.61
CA ILE A 510 -12.98 -50.41 33.09
C ILE A 510 -13.86 -51.23 34.03
N LYS A 511 -14.76 -52.03 33.47
CA LYS A 511 -15.58 -52.97 34.25
C LYS A 511 -15.38 -54.38 33.73
N ILE A 512 -14.77 -55.23 34.55
CA ILE A 512 -14.69 -56.68 34.28
C ILE A 512 -15.98 -57.30 34.86
N LYS A 513 -16.97 -57.57 34.01
CA LYS A 513 -18.26 -58.13 34.44
C LYS A 513 -18.15 -59.61 34.74
N SER A 514 -17.40 -60.35 33.92
CA SER A 514 -17.16 -61.77 34.12
C SER A 514 -15.76 -62.16 33.64
N PHE A 515 -15.19 -63.16 34.32
CA PHE A 515 -14.05 -63.92 33.86
C PHE A 515 -14.19 -65.34 34.39
N THR A 516 -14.51 -66.28 33.49
CA THR A 516 -14.98 -67.63 33.85
C THR A 516 -14.37 -68.67 32.92
N SER A 517 -14.52 -69.94 33.27
CA SER A 517 -14.15 -71.07 32.43
C SER A 517 -15.32 -72.04 32.36
N ASN A 518 -15.46 -72.75 31.23
CA ASN A 518 -16.39 -73.88 31.12
C ASN A 518 -16.03 -75.05 32.06
N TYR A 519 -14.77 -75.19 32.49
CA TYR A 519 -14.31 -76.25 33.39
C TYR A 519 -13.32 -75.71 34.44
N LEU A 520 -13.65 -75.87 35.73
CA LEU A 520 -12.69 -75.65 36.83
C LEU A 520 -11.83 -76.89 37.12
N PHE A 521 -12.28 -78.06 36.67
CA PHE A 521 -11.57 -79.33 36.75
C PHE A 521 -11.64 -80.02 35.39
N VAL A 522 -10.50 -80.43 34.83
CA VAL A 522 -10.44 -81.00 33.48
C VAL A 522 -9.44 -82.17 33.40
N VAL A 523 -9.69 -83.14 32.53
CA VAL A 523 -8.67 -84.14 32.15
C VAL A 523 -7.86 -83.59 30.99
N ALA A 524 -6.56 -83.86 30.93
CA ALA A 524 -5.60 -83.21 30.01
C ALA A 524 -5.93 -83.30 28.50
N SER A 525 -6.90 -84.12 28.09
CA SER A 525 -7.36 -84.29 26.71
C SER A 525 -8.58 -83.44 26.31
N VAL A 526 -9.18 -82.68 27.23
CA VAL A 526 -10.38 -81.86 26.97
C VAL A 526 -9.99 -80.37 26.89
N PRO A 527 -10.35 -79.63 25.82
CA PRO A 527 -10.13 -78.19 25.76
C PRO A 527 -10.91 -77.44 26.84
N VAL A 528 -10.24 -76.46 27.44
CA VAL A 528 -10.86 -75.51 28.34
C VAL A 528 -11.02 -74.18 27.63
N THR A 529 -12.23 -73.61 27.69
CA THR A 529 -12.56 -72.30 27.13
C THR A 529 -12.74 -71.30 28.26
N LEU A 530 -11.87 -70.30 28.30
CA LEU A 530 -11.98 -69.12 29.14
C LEU A 530 -12.90 -68.11 28.45
N ASN A 531 -13.79 -67.47 29.20
CA ASN A 531 -14.74 -66.48 28.72
C ASN A 531 -14.69 -65.22 29.60
N TRP A 532 -14.78 -64.05 28.98
CA TRP A 532 -14.83 -62.77 29.70
C TRP A 532 -15.78 -61.77 29.03
N ASP A 533 -16.36 -60.90 29.86
CA ASP A 533 -17.14 -59.72 29.44
C ASP A 533 -16.53 -58.49 30.13
N ILE A 534 -15.96 -57.59 29.34
CA ILE A 534 -15.19 -56.43 29.81
C ILE A 534 -15.66 -55.19 29.06
N GLU A 535 -16.04 -54.15 29.79
CA GLU A 535 -16.42 -52.84 29.23
C GLU A 535 -15.31 -51.79 29.43
N ASN A 536 -15.25 -50.83 28.50
CA ASN A 536 -14.40 -49.62 28.55
C ASN A 536 -12.87 -49.87 28.57
N ALA A 537 -12.41 -51.10 28.37
CA ALA A 537 -11.01 -51.39 28.09
C ALA A 537 -10.70 -51.06 26.63
N THR A 538 -9.48 -50.60 26.36
CA THR A 538 -8.93 -50.47 24.99
C THR A 538 -7.77 -51.42 24.74
N GLU A 539 -7.36 -52.17 25.77
CA GLU A 539 -6.39 -53.27 25.69
C GLU A 539 -6.75 -54.30 26.77
N ILE A 540 -6.73 -55.57 26.40
CA ILE A 540 -7.03 -56.71 27.28
C ILE A 540 -5.95 -57.78 27.03
N VAL A 541 -5.25 -58.17 28.09
CA VAL A 541 -4.16 -59.15 28.05
C VAL A 541 -4.47 -60.30 29.00
N LEU A 542 -4.49 -61.52 28.48
CA LEU A 542 -4.57 -62.74 29.27
C LEU A 542 -3.15 -63.15 29.70
N GLU A 543 -2.96 -63.38 31.00
CA GLU A 543 -1.69 -63.85 31.58
C GLU A 543 -1.91 -65.22 32.24
N ASP A 544 -1.05 -66.19 31.94
CA ASP A 544 -1.04 -67.51 32.59
C ASP A 544 -0.14 -67.54 33.85
N ASN A 545 -0.06 -68.69 34.54
CA ASN A 545 0.74 -68.84 35.76
C ASN A 545 2.26 -68.91 35.50
N LEU A 546 2.69 -69.02 34.24
CA LEU A 546 4.08 -68.96 33.80
C LEU A 546 4.49 -67.53 33.43
N GLY A 547 3.53 -66.59 33.42
CA GLY A 547 3.75 -65.19 33.04
C GLY A 547 3.68 -64.94 31.53
N ASN A 548 3.23 -65.92 30.74
CA ASN A 548 2.99 -65.71 29.32
C ASN A 548 1.80 -64.78 29.14
N LYS A 549 1.97 -63.77 28.27
CA LYS A 549 0.96 -62.74 28.01
C LYS A 549 0.44 -62.85 26.59
N THR A 550 -0.86 -62.93 26.45
CA THR A 550 -1.56 -62.99 25.16
C THR A 550 -2.49 -61.79 25.05
N ASP A 551 -2.33 -60.98 24.00
CA ASP A 551 -3.30 -59.94 23.68
C ASP A 551 -4.59 -60.60 23.20
N VAL A 552 -5.69 -60.28 23.89
CA VAL A 552 -7.01 -60.84 23.66
C VAL A 552 -8.06 -59.73 23.52
N PHE A 553 -7.66 -58.50 23.19
CA PHE A 553 -8.57 -57.34 23.12
C PHE A 553 -9.79 -57.55 22.21
N ASN A 554 -9.60 -58.18 21.05
CA ASN A 554 -10.67 -58.43 20.07
C ASN A 554 -11.41 -59.76 20.31
N ASN A 555 -11.10 -60.45 21.40
CA ASN A 555 -11.66 -61.76 21.73
C ASN A 555 -12.54 -61.64 22.99
N THR A 556 -13.56 -62.48 23.07
CA THR A 556 -14.38 -62.67 24.30
C THR A 556 -14.12 -64.02 24.95
N GLU A 557 -13.37 -64.89 24.25
CA GLU A 557 -13.02 -66.22 24.70
C GLU A 557 -11.62 -66.64 24.23
N PHE A 558 -11.02 -67.58 24.95
CA PHE A 558 -9.76 -68.22 24.61
C PHE A 558 -9.81 -69.70 24.98
N SER A 559 -9.53 -70.58 24.03
CA SER A 559 -9.55 -72.04 24.23
C SER A 559 -8.16 -72.64 24.16
N GLU A 560 -7.80 -73.46 25.16
CA GLU A 560 -6.49 -74.12 25.24
C GLU A 560 -6.60 -75.53 25.84
N HIS A 561 -5.63 -76.40 25.54
CA HIS A 561 -5.47 -77.70 26.20
C HIS A 561 -4.49 -77.58 27.36
N ILE A 562 -5.04 -77.60 28.57
CA ILE A 562 -4.27 -77.39 29.80
C ILE A 562 -3.72 -78.74 30.29
N LYS A 563 -2.38 -78.87 30.31
CA LYS A 563 -1.67 -80.13 30.68
C LYS A 563 -1.35 -80.26 32.17
N GLN A 564 -1.37 -79.15 32.89
CA GLN A 564 -1.09 -79.05 34.32
C GLN A 564 -1.93 -77.94 34.95
N ASP A 565 -2.07 -77.94 36.28
CA ASP A 565 -2.78 -76.89 36.99
C ASP A 565 -2.30 -75.49 36.54
N THR A 566 -3.23 -74.71 36.01
CA THR A 566 -2.93 -73.41 35.38
C THR A 566 -3.86 -72.36 35.96
N THR A 567 -3.31 -71.19 36.23
CA THR A 567 -4.06 -70.05 36.74
C THR A 567 -3.97 -68.93 35.73
N TYR A 568 -5.11 -68.43 35.30
CA TYR A 568 -5.18 -67.29 34.39
C TYR A 568 -5.61 -66.02 35.11
N ARG A 569 -5.19 -64.88 34.58
CA ARG A 569 -5.62 -63.54 34.99
C ARG A 569 -5.72 -62.66 33.77
N ILE A 570 -6.72 -61.77 33.74
CA ILE A 570 -6.83 -60.73 32.73
C ILE A 570 -6.31 -59.41 33.28
N TRP A 571 -5.49 -58.73 32.48
CA TRP A 571 -5.07 -57.34 32.65
C TRP A 571 -5.78 -56.49 31.62
N CYS A 572 -6.48 -55.45 32.07
CA CYS A 572 -7.17 -54.52 31.20
C CYS A 572 -6.60 -53.13 31.40
N LYS A 573 -6.49 -52.36 30.31
CA LYS A 573 -6.21 -50.93 30.42
C LYS A 573 -7.00 -50.10 29.44
N ASN A 574 -7.16 -48.84 29.77
CA ASN A 574 -7.50 -47.76 28.86
C ASN A 574 -6.56 -46.57 29.13
N GLU A 575 -6.77 -45.46 28.44
CA GLU A 575 -5.90 -44.28 28.54
C GLU A 575 -5.77 -43.68 29.96
N LEU A 576 -6.69 -43.99 30.88
CA LEU A 576 -6.71 -43.43 32.24
C LEU A 576 -6.68 -44.49 33.35
N PHE A 577 -7.16 -45.70 33.10
CA PHE A 577 -7.36 -46.74 34.09
C PHE A 577 -6.67 -48.05 33.72
N ASN A 578 -6.26 -48.79 34.75
CA ASN A 578 -5.82 -50.18 34.63
C ASN A 578 -6.65 -50.99 35.62
N GLU A 579 -7.13 -52.16 35.20
CA GLU A 579 -7.87 -53.10 36.05
C GLU A 579 -7.35 -54.52 35.83
N THR A 580 -7.58 -55.37 36.82
CA THR A 580 -7.19 -56.78 36.73
C THR A 580 -8.29 -57.68 37.24
N SER A 581 -8.49 -58.81 36.57
CA SER A 581 -9.44 -59.80 37.04
C SER A 581 -8.95 -60.48 38.33
N VAL A 582 -9.88 -61.15 39.01
CA VAL A 582 -9.52 -62.23 39.94
C VAL A 582 -8.79 -63.34 39.19
N LYS A 583 -7.99 -64.13 39.92
CA LYS A 583 -7.31 -65.30 39.37
C LYS A 583 -8.31 -66.43 39.15
N LEU A 584 -8.31 -67.01 37.95
CA LEU A 584 -9.12 -68.16 37.58
C LEU A 584 -8.22 -69.38 37.56
N HIS A 585 -8.40 -70.28 38.53
CA HIS A 585 -7.60 -71.49 38.65
C HIS A 585 -8.32 -72.69 38.04
N ILE A 586 -7.62 -73.46 37.22
CA ILE A 586 -8.12 -74.68 36.58
C ILE A 586 -7.21 -75.84 37.01
N THR A 587 -7.81 -76.87 37.59
CA THR A 587 -7.11 -78.06 38.09
C THR A 587 -7.19 -79.19 37.07
N VAL A 588 -6.06 -79.84 36.79
CA VAL A 588 -6.00 -80.99 35.88
C VAL A 588 -6.07 -82.29 36.68
N ILE A 589 -7.13 -83.06 36.47
CA ILE A 589 -7.29 -84.38 37.09
C ILE A 589 -6.43 -85.38 36.33
N GLN A 590 -5.28 -85.73 36.91
CA GLN A 590 -4.44 -86.83 36.41
C GLN A 590 -5.02 -88.18 36.87
N ASN A 591 -5.08 -89.17 35.97
CA ASN A 591 -5.49 -90.54 36.27
C ASN A 591 -4.70 -91.08 37.47
N LYS A 592 -5.35 -91.15 38.63
CA LYS A 592 -4.84 -91.79 39.85
C LYS A 592 -5.79 -92.90 40.30
N TYR A 593 -6.24 -93.71 39.34
CA TYR A 593 -7.05 -94.92 39.56
C TYR A 593 -6.57 -96.07 38.68
N GLU A 594 -5.30 -96.43 38.81
CA GLU A 594 -4.75 -97.68 38.28
C GLU A 594 -3.71 -98.18 39.29
N LEU A 595 -4.17 -98.66 40.46
CA LEU A 595 -3.44 -99.47 41.48
C LEU A 595 -4.14 -99.35 42.85
N GLU A 596 -5.29 -100.01 43.06
CA GLU A 596 -5.77 -100.39 44.40
C GLU A 596 -7.04 -101.28 44.36
N LEU A 597 -7.07 -102.35 43.55
CA LEU A 597 -8.21 -103.30 43.56
C LEU A 597 -7.81 -104.77 43.30
N LEU A 598 -6.56 -105.13 43.61
CA LEU A 598 -6.00 -106.47 43.34
C LEU A 598 -6.19 -107.52 44.46
N ASN A 599 -6.97 -107.23 45.52
CA ASN A 599 -7.16 -108.17 46.65
C ASN A 599 -8.62 -108.45 47.06
N LEU A 600 -9.60 -108.24 46.18
CA LEU A 600 -10.99 -108.67 46.41
C LEU A 600 -11.52 -109.41 45.18
N VAL A 601 -11.29 -110.72 45.12
CA VAL A 601 -11.98 -111.67 44.23
C VAL A 601 -12.98 -112.42 45.13
N PRO A 602 -14.26 -112.59 44.73
CA PRO A 602 -14.60 -113.74 43.90
C PRO A 602 -15.50 -113.47 42.69
N LYS A 603 -15.20 -114.25 41.65
CA LYS A 603 -15.87 -114.43 40.36
C LYS A 603 -17.36 -114.78 40.50
N PHE A 604 -18.19 -114.33 39.54
CA PHE A 604 -19.04 -115.21 38.74
C PHE A 604 -19.58 -114.49 37.49
N ASP A 605 -19.74 -115.30 36.44
CA ASP A 605 -19.99 -114.99 35.04
C ASP A 605 -21.36 -114.34 34.76
N GLN A 606 -21.42 -113.48 33.73
CA GLN A 606 -22.27 -113.63 32.52
C GLN A 606 -22.71 -112.30 31.88
N ILE A 607 -22.52 -112.26 30.55
CA ILE A 607 -23.20 -111.48 29.50
C ILE A 607 -22.64 -110.07 29.19
N VAL A 608 -21.90 -110.03 28.08
CA VAL A 608 -21.73 -108.90 27.15
C VAL A 608 -22.91 -108.94 26.16
N PRO A 609 -23.56 -107.81 25.82
CA PRO A 609 -23.29 -107.11 24.54
C PRO A 609 -23.26 -105.58 24.72
N ASP A 610 -22.28 -104.83 24.22
CA ASP A 610 -21.96 -104.49 22.81
C ASP A 610 -22.89 -103.39 22.20
N ILE A 611 -22.26 -102.42 21.52
CA ILE A 611 -22.83 -101.42 20.58
C ILE A 611 -23.59 -100.24 21.26
N GLY A 612 -23.40 -98.94 20.98
CA GLY A 612 -22.90 -98.25 19.80
C GLY A 612 -24.06 -97.59 19.01
N LYS A 613 -24.22 -96.27 19.16
CA LYS A 613 -25.05 -95.32 18.35
C LYS A 613 -26.54 -95.12 18.68
N ALA A 614 -26.87 -93.82 18.66
CA ALA A 614 -28.16 -93.19 18.41
C ALA A 614 -29.22 -93.42 19.52
N ILE A 615 -29.96 -92.41 19.97
CA ILE A 615 -31.08 -91.85 19.23
C ILE A 615 -31.47 -90.52 19.89
N ASN A 616 -31.65 -89.52 19.02
CA ASN A 616 -32.33 -88.23 19.22
C ASN A 616 -33.85 -88.45 19.44
N LEU A 617 -34.61 -87.43 19.85
CA LEU A 617 -36.09 -87.34 20.03
C LEU A 617 -36.53 -87.35 21.51
N ASP A 618 -37.49 -86.54 21.97
CA ASP A 618 -38.12 -85.32 21.45
C ASP A 618 -38.91 -84.67 22.60
N TYR A 619 -39.43 -83.47 22.32
CA TYR A 619 -40.24 -82.56 23.13
C TYR A 619 -41.51 -83.13 23.81
N GLU A 620 -41.84 -82.50 24.95
CA GLU A 620 -43.17 -82.19 25.53
C GLU A 620 -44.14 -83.30 25.95
N PHE A 621 -44.37 -83.43 27.28
CA PHE A 621 -45.70 -83.17 27.88
C PHE A 621 -45.61 -82.90 29.39
N ILE A 622 -46.34 -81.87 29.83
CA ILE A 622 -46.39 -81.22 31.16
C ILE A 622 -47.51 -81.89 32.03
N PRO A 623 -47.68 -81.57 33.33
CA PRO A 623 -48.54 -80.43 33.69
C PRO A 623 -48.09 -79.58 34.91
N THR A 624 -48.00 -78.27 34.66
CA THR A 624 -48.42 -77.10 35.46
C THR A 624 -48.64 -77.24 36.98
N ILE A 625 -47.90 -76.44 37.76
CA ILE A 625 -48.43 -75.68 38.91
C ILE A 625 -47.92 -74.22 38.78
N ASP A 626 -48.90 -73.32 38.83
CA ASP A 626 -48.89 -71.86 38.70
C ASP A 626 -48.48 -71.18 40.03
N TYR A 627 -47.78 -70.03 39.97
CA TYR A 627 -48.02 -68.83 40.80
C TYR A 627 -47.00 -67.72 40.46
N ASP A 628 -47.44 -66.79 39.60
CA ASP A 628 -47.07 -65.38 39.69
C ASP A 628 -47.55 -64.82 41.03
N ILE A 629 -46.65 -64.41 41.95
CA ILE A 629 -46.90 -63.30 42.89
C ILE A 629 -45.59 -62.52 43.12
N ALA A 630 -45.58 -61.33 42.52
CA ALA A 630 -45.04 -60.05 43.00
C ALA A 630 -43.53 -59.90 43.30
N LEU A 631 -42.89 -59.20 42.37
CA LEU A 631 -42.07 -58.02 42.65
C LEU A 631 -42.53 -57.26 43.91
N SER A 632 -41.65 -57.15 44.91
CA SER A 632 -41.34 -55.89 45.60
C SER A 632 -40.19 -56.11 46.57
N LEU A 633 -38.99 -55.67 46.21
CA LEU A 633 -38.04 -55.22 47.22
C LEU A 633 -37.76 -53.76 46.92
N GLU A 634 -38.56 -52.93 47.59
CA GLU A 634 -38.27 -51.54 47.85
C GLU A 634 -36.83 -51.41 48.37
N THR A 635 -36.06 -50.56 47.72
CA THR A 635 -34.86 -49.97 48.29
C THR A 635 -35.24 -49.26 49.58
N ILE A 636 -34.83 -49.82 50.72
CA ILE A 636 -34.75 -49.07 51.97
C ILE A 636 -33.44 -48.27 51.88
N ASP A 637 -33.59 -46.95 51.72
CA ASP A 637 -32.54 -45.97 51.92
C ASP A 637 -32.04 -46.04 53.36
N PHE A 638 -30.74 -46.27 53.52
CA PHE A 638 -30.02 -45.84 54.72
C PHE A 638 -28.88 -44.91 54.33
N ASN A 639 -29.17 -43.62 54.52
CA ASN A 639 -28.20 -42.54 54.55
C ASN A 639 -27.13 -42.83 55.62
N LEU A 640 -25.87 -42.84 55.20
CA LEU A 640 -24.75 -42.73 56.12
C LEU A 640 -24.03 -41.41 55.82
N THR A 641 -24.37 -40.40 56.61
CA THR A 641 -23.66 -39.12 56.68
C THR A 641 -22.57 -39.27 57.75
N ILE A 642 -21.33 -38.93 57.43
CA ILE A 642 -20.23 -38.83 58.40
C ILE A 642 -20.00 -37.33 58.66
N ASP A 643 -20.16 -36.91 59.91
CA ASP A 643 -19.65 -35.62 60.40
C ASP A 643 -18.30 -35.85 61.10
N HIS A 644 -17.34 -34.97 60.84
CA HIS A 644 -15.90 -35.16 61.07
C HIS A 644 -15.38 -34.47 62.33
N SER A 645 -16.20 -34.27 63.37
CA SER A 645 -15.79 -33.49 64.55
C SER A 645 -15.40 -34.29 65.79
N ASP A 646 -15.81 -35.56 65.96
CA ASP A 646 -15.70 -36.23 67.26
C ASP A 646 -15.70 -37.78 67.28
N GLY A 647 -15.70 -38.44 66.12
CA GLY A 647 -15.24 -39.84 66.02
C GLY A 647 -16.08 -40.93 66.71
N THR A 648 -17.37 -40.70 66.98
CA THR A 648 -18.31 -41.74 67.46
C THR A 648 -19.48 -41.95 66.48
N ILE A 649 -19.77 -43.22 66.15
CA ILE A 649 -20.95 -43.65 65.38
C ILE A 649 -21.85 -44.48 66.31
N SER A 650 -23.11 -44.09 66.44
CA SER A 650 -24.15 -44.86 67.14
C SER A 650 -25.28 -45.24 66.19
N THR A 651 -25.69 -46.51 66.18
CA THR A 651 -27.02 -46.93 65.70
C THR A 651 -27.69 -47.84 66.75
N ASN A 652 -28.91 -47.46 67.14
CA ASN A 652 -29.74 -48.18 68.10
C ASN A 652 -30.39 -49.40 67.43
N ILE A 653 -30.09 -50.61 67.91
CA ILE A 653 -30.84 -51.83 67.60
C ILE A 653 -31.72 -52.18 68.80
N ALA A 654 -33.04 -52.12 68.62
CA ALA A 654 -34.00 -52.67 69.58
C ALA A 654 -34.19 -54.19 69.37
N LYS A 655 -33.54 -54.96 70.25
CA LYS A 655 -33.83 -56.31 70.78
C LYS A 655 -34.65 -57.36 69.96
N LYS A 656 -33.92 -58.45 69.63
CA LYS A 656 -33.97 -59.81 70.24
C LYS A 656 -35.13 -60.76 69.85
N VAL A 657 -34.83 -61.79 69.03
CA VAL A 657 -35.32 -63.18 69.22
C VAL A 657 -34.25 -64.19 68.75
N SER A 658 -34.27 -65.35 69.41
CA SER A 658 -33.36 -66.49 69.56
C SER A 658 -32.78 -67.20 68.33
N LYS A 659 -31.57 -67.77 68.52
CA LYS A 659 -31.01 -68.91 67.75
C LYS A 659 -32.04 -70.05 67.56
N PRO A 660 -32.05 -70.68 66.38
CA PRO A 660 -32.07 -72.14 66.36
C PRO A 660 -31.01 -72.76 65.45
N LYS A 661 -30.41 -73.82 66.00
CA LYS A 661 -29.95 -75.07 65.38
C LYS A 661 -30.21 -75.19 63.87
N ASN A 662 -29.14 -75.32 63.08
CA ASN A 662 -29.05 -76.31 61.98
C ASN A 662 -27.71 -76.34 61.20
N ILE A 663 -26.65 -75.70 61.68
CA ILE A 663 -25.32 -75.86 61.07
C ILE A 663 -24.75 -77.28 61.29
N LYS A 664 -25.14 -77.96 62.39
CA LYS A 664 -24.67 -79.33 62.70
C LYS A 664 -25.28 -80.40 61.77
N SER A 665 -26.52 -80.24 61.30
CA SER A 665 -27.19 -81.19 60.39
C SER A 665 -26.65 -81.12 58.96
N ILE A 666 -26.17 -79.96 58.50
CA ILE A 666 -25.59 -79.78 57.17
C ILE A 666 -24.16 -80.35 57.13
N VAL A 667 -23.38 -80.16 58.19
CA VAL A 667 -22.02 -80.71 58.32
C VAL A 667 -22.02 -82.24 58.44
N ASP A 668 -23.02 -82.83 59.13
CA ASP A 668 -23.13 -84.29 59.26
C ASP A 668 -23.62 -84.97 57.95
N LYS A 669 -24.42 -84.27 57.12
CA LYS A 669 -24.88 -84.75 55.81
C LYS A 669 -23.80 -84.66 54.71
N ILE A 670 -22.87 -83.71 54.84
CA ILE A 670 -21.69 -83.61 53.95
C ILE A 670 -20.66 -84.71 54.29
N LYS A 671 -20.55 -85.12 55.57
CA LYS A 671 -19.68 -86.22 56.00
C LYS A 671 -20.16 -87.62 55.56
N SER A 672 -21.43 -87.80 55.20
CA SER A 672 -21.96 -89.08 54.70
C SER A 672 -21.70 -89.34 53.21
N TYR A 673 -21.19 -88.35 52.46
CA TYR A 673 -20.82 -88.50 51.04
C TYR A 673 -19.32 -88.78 50.83
N ILE A 674 -18.51 -88.83 51.89
CA ILE A 674 -17.04 -88.96 51.80
C ILE A 674 -16.53 -89.93 52.87
N LYS A 675 -16.59 -91.25 52.60
CA LYS A 675 -15.62 -92.30 53.05
C LYS A 675 -16.14 -93.73 52.83
N PRO A 676 -15.23 -94.66 52.55
CA PRO A 676 -14.56 -94.89 51.27
C PRO A 676 -15.50 -95.52 50.23
#